data_AF-A0A0K1EEV4-F1
#
_entry.id   AF-A0A0K1EEV4-F1
#
_cell.length_a   1.000
_cell.length_b   1.000
_cell.length_c   1.000
_cell.angle_alpha   90.00
_cell.angle_beta   90.00
_cell.angle_gamma   90.00
#
_symmetry.space_group_name_H-M   'P 1'
#
loop_
_entity.id
_entity.type
_entity.pdbx_description
1 polymer ?
#
loop_
_entity_poly.entity_id
_entity_poly.type
_entity_poly.pdbx_seq_one_letter_code
_entity_poly.pdbx_strand_id
1 'polypeptide(L)'
;MLLKRHSALSAFLFGLLCTVALLVGLTGNALAQTTIPGGNIINQTWTLAGSPYRVQGDIVIPAGSTLTIEAGVQVHVSTSDAQGTGQDTSQVEVTVRGTMNLNGTAANPILFRAISGTTAALWYGVVAEGASAQLAINNVEIQNARYGFYFSEGTHVLNSVTGHTNTYAVYLAGTAAASVNYATLRNNTYGVYFAGGSSGSVNNSVLRDNSHTGIYTYVSSGTQSTISVVGSTVRGNSTNGIYVRSGSGISLTYAVRNSIVTNNGNGIFRYITSGNPTVNVTYSDVWSNTTNYTNVTEGTGTFSANPLYVSASNLRLTSNSPARFASDTGGDIGALSYTGDPTSGLLGVLWNDRTLDASGSPHAVTGDLTIAPGVTLTLQPGTTLRFGSSDAMGAGEATTEIELDVKGRLNAAGTVAQPITFDSSSSNTPAWWGIHLRPTSTGSVTSNIAISRARYGLYIDNPNHAVDALTARNNSYGVYVVGTATASVTRSLFQTNTYGVYFSGGSAGSVVNSILRNNTHTGIYAYVSTVTSSTIRVINSTVYANSTTGLYVRGATNASLTVHVTNSIFTSNGTGIFRYTTSGNPTVNVTYSDVWSNTTNYTNVTAGTGSISANPLYVGASDLRLQSTSLCIDAGTPSGAPNVDFDGNPRPLDGDGINGAAFDMGAYEFVGLSVCGDGVVGPGEVCDDGAQNGQYGRCRTDCSGLGPRCGDGITNGPEQCDDGNQSNTDACLNTCMMAACGDGFVQAGVEQCDDGNQSNNDACLNTCIPAFCGDGFTRAGVEQCDDGNQSNNDACLNTCAHATCGDGFIRTGVEQCDDGNQSNNDACLNTCVPATCGDGFVRTGVEQCDDGNQSNNDACLNTCTNAACGDGFVRTGVEQCDDGNQSNNDACLNTCTNATCGDGFVQTGVEACDDGNQIDNDECRNNCSRPGCGDGVLQPGEACDDGNQSNDDGCLNTCIVASCGDGFVRTGVEECDDGNQDDTDECVEGCVEAACGDGFVQEGVEDCDDGNTTSGDGCSATCSSEGQGGAGGGSGGSGGEGGLGAGGAGGAGGEGGLGAGGAGGDGLGGVGGSGGQGDGDVEDDGGCGCRAAGSERGPQGSALLLLGGLAALMARRRRVKLAA
;
A
#
# COMPACT_ATOMS: atom_id res chain seq x y z
N MET A 1 26.92 -60.48 -3.82
CA MET A 1 27.99 -61.02 -2.95
C MET A 1 27.90 -60.30 -1.61
N LEU A 2 27.97 -61.05 -0.49
CA LEU A 2 28.43 -60.72 0.89
C LEU A 2 28.23 -59.26 1.40
N LEU A 3 27.71 -58.94 2.59
CA LEU A 3 27.60 -59.68 3.85
C LEU A 3 26.62 -58.97 4.84
N LYS A 4 25.97 -59.83 5.63
CA LYS A 4 25.18 -59.67 6.86
C LYS A 4 25.62 -58.67 7.97
N ARG A 5 24.57 -58.16 8.63
CA ARG A 5 24.28 -58.07 10.09
C ARG A 5 25.01 -57.04 10.97
N HIS A 6 24.25 -56.05 11.42
CA HIS A 6 24.09 -55.50 12.78
C HIS A 6 22.82 -54.61 12.70
N SER A 7 21.78 -54.64 13.54
CA SER A 7 21.67 -54.97 14.95
C SER A 7 20.22 -55.29 15.30
N ALA A 8 19.99 -56.45 15.90
CA ALA A 8 18.70 -56.88 16.45
C ALA A 8 18.30 -56.12 17.74
N LEU A 9 18.91 -54.96 18.03
CA LEU A 9 18.60 -54.12 19.19
C LEU A 9 17.44 -53.15 18.94
N SER A 10 17.22 -52.68 17.71
CA SER A 10 16.11 -51.75 17.41
C SER A 10 14.74 -52.42 17.49
N ALA A 11 14.63 -53.72 17.21
CA ALA A 11 13.34 -54.42 17.26
C ALA A 11 12.85 -54.67 18.70
N PHE A 12 13.77 -54.80 19.67
CA PHE A 12 13.43 -54.99 21.08
C PHE A 12 13.06 -53.68 21.76
N LEU A 13 13.71 -52.56 21.39
CA LEU A 13 13.34 -51.23 21.87
C LEU A 13 11.99 -50.75 21.30
N PHE A 14 11.70 -51.05 20.02
CA PHE A 14 10.39 -50.73 19.42
C PHE A 14 9.25 -51.58 20.03
N GLY A 15 9.53 -52.85 20.36
CA GLY A 15 8.56 -53.71 21.06
C GLY A 15 8.30 -53.26 22.50
N LEU A 16 9.31 -52.77 23.21
CA LEU A 16 9.17 -52.23 24.58
C LEU A 16 8.48 -50.85 24.57
N LEU A 17 8.78 -49.98 23.60
CA LEU A 17 8.05 -48.71 23.43
C LEU A 17 6.59 -48.94 23.00
N CYS A 18 6.30 -49.91 22.13
CA CYS A 18 4.92 -50.24 21.78
C CYS A 18 4.15 -50.90 22.93
N THR A 19 4.81 -51.63 23.83
CA THR A 19 4.16 -52.21 25.03
C THR A 19 4.01 -51.20 26.15
N VAL A 20 4.94 -50.26 26.34
CA VAL A 20 4.75 -49.10 27.23
C VAL A 20 3.70 -48.13 26.66
N ALA A 21 3.63 -47.92 25.35
CA ALA A 21 2.56 -47.15 24.72
C ALA A 21 1.19 -47.87 24.78
N LEU A 22 1.15 -49.21 24.75
CA LEU A 22 -0.07 -49.98 25.01
C LEU A 22 -0.45 -49.98 26.50
N LEU A 23 0.51 -49.97 27.44
CA LEU A 23 0.27 -49.93 28.88
C LEU A 23 -0.07 -48.51 29.38
N VAL A 24 0.44 -47.46 28.75
CA VAL A 24 0.06 -46.05 28.98
C VAL A 24 -1.21 -45.68 28.20
N GLY A 25 -1.52 -46.38 27.11
CA GLY A 25 -2.78 -46.28 26.37
C GLY A 25 -3.96 -47.07 26.97
N LEU A 26 -3.73 -47.91 27.98
CA LEU A 26 -4.76 -48.72 28.65
C LEU A 26 -5.20 -48.15 30.01
N THR A 27 -4.63 -47.05 30.48
CA THR A 27 -5.35 -46.16 31.41
C THR A 27 -6.21 -45.21 30.60
N GLY A 28 -7.22 -45.78 29.92
CA GLY A 28 -8.40 -44.99 29.60
C GLY A 28 -8.92 -44.48 30.93
N ASN A 29 -8.65 -43.22 31.27
CA ASN A 29 -9.40 -42.52 32.29
C ASN A 29 -10.85 -42.65 31.84
N ALA A 30 -11.58 -43.56 32.44
CA ALA A 30 -13.02 -43.58 32.34
C ALA A 30 -13.45 -42.20 32.84
N LEU A 31 -13.79 -41.30 31.91
CA LEU A 31 -14.40 -40.02 32.24
C LEU A 31 -15.61 -40.36 33.12
N ALA A 32 -15.52 -40.00 34.40
CA ALA A 32 -16.53 -40.34 35.37
C ALA A 32 -17.73 -39.43 35.10
N GLN A 33 -18.67 -39.92 34.29
CA GLN A 33 -19.94 -39.23 34.07
C GLN A 33 -20.60 -38.99 35.43
N THR A 34 -20.73 -37.72 35.80
CA THR A 34 -21.33 -37.34 37.09
C THR A 34 -22.80 -37.01 36.87
N THR A 35 -23.71 -37.77 37.46
CA THR A 35 -25.15 -37.48 37.41
C THR A 35 -25.51 -36.53 38.54
N ILE A 36 -26.18 -35.43 38.21
CA ILE A 36 -26.75 -34.45 39.15
C ILE A 36 -28.28 -34.58 39.05
N PRO A 37 -28.94 -35.26 40.01
CA PRO A 37 -30.40 -35.45 39.99
C PRO A 37 -31.21 -34.14 40.07
N GLY A 38 -30.55 -33.06 40.52
CA GLY A 38 -31.09 -31.74 40.83
C GLY A 38 -31.04 -31.45 42.35
N GLY A 39 -31.56 -30.30 42.78
CA GLY A 39 -31.50 -29.80 44.16
C GLY A 39 -30.45 -28.70 44.39
N ASN A 40 -30.15 -28.44 45.67
CA ASN A 40 -29.22 -27.36 46.03
C ASN A 40 -27.75 -27.77 45.82
N ILE A 41 -26.99 -26.91 45.14
CA ILE A 41 -25.55 -27.01 44.96
C ILE A 41 -24.87 -26.08 45.97
N ILE A 42 -24.14 -26.67 46.93
CA ILE A 42 -23.52 -25.94 48.03
C ILE A 42 -22.00 -26.11 47.96
N ASN A 43 -21.29 -25.03 47.64
CA ASN A 43 -19.82 -24.95 47.67
C ASN A 43 -19.12 -26.09 46.93
N GLN A 44 -19.49 -26.28 45.67
CA GLN A 44 -18.94 -27.33 44.81
C GLN A 44 -18.02 -26.75 43.74
N THR A 45 -17.05 -27.57 43.33
CA THR A 45 -16.24 -27.35 42.13
C THR A 45 -16.45 -28.52 41.17
N TRP A 46 -16.85 -28.21 39.95
CA TRP A 46 -16.98 -29.16 38.86
C TRP A 46 -15.73 -29.13 38.00
N THR A 47 -15.04 -30.26 37.94
CA THR A 47 -13.73 -30.40 37.30
C THR A 47 -13.83 -31.24 36.04
N LEU A 48 -12.81 -31.16 35.18
CA LEU A 48 -12.79 -31.94 33.93
C LEU A 48 -12.89 -33.46 34.19
N ALA A 49 -12.37 -33.95 35.32
CA ALA A 49 -12.41 -35.36 35.69
C ALA A 49 -13.84 -35.90 35.91
N GLY A 50 -14.77 -35.05 36.34
CA GLY A 50 -16.18 -35.41 36.54
C GLY A 50 -17.08 -35.14 35.32
N SER A 51 -16.49 -34.65 34.23
CA SER A 51 -17.21 -34.30 33.01
C SER A 51 -17.51 -35.56 32.15
N PRO A 52 -18.67 -35.66 31.48
CA PRO A 52 -19.78 -34.72 31.50
C PRO A 52 -20.63 -34.81 32.77
N TYR A 53 -21.04 -33.64 33.28
CA TYR A 53 -22.04 -33.52 34.34
C TYR A 53 -23.44 -33.58 33.71
N ARG A 54 -24.22 -34.62 34.02
CA ARG A 54 -25.60 -34.79 33.54
C ARG A 54 -26.60 -34.26 34.56
N VAL A 55 -27.19 -33.11 34.27
CA VAL A 55 -28.22 -32.49 35.13
C VAL A 55 -29.60 -33.01 34.73
N GLN A 56 -30.28 -33.72 35.63
CA GLN A 56 -31.56 -34.41 35.36
C GLN A 56 -32.80 -33.69 35.88
N GLY A 57 -32.62 -32.76 36.82
CA GLY A 57 -33.66 -31.92 37.40
C GLY A 57 -33.08 -30.59 37.83
N ASP A 58 -33.92 -29.66 38.24
CA ASP A 58 -33.51 -28.28 38.55
C ASP A 58 -32.37 -28.24 39.57
N ILE A 59 -31.36 -27.40 39.32
CA ILE A 59 -30.34 -27.10 40.32
C ILE A 59 -30.45 -25.66 40.78
N VAL A 60 -30.25 -25.46 42.08
CA VAL A 60 -30.23 -24.13 42.69
C VAL A 60 -28.89 -23.94 43.39
N ILE A 61 -28.17 -22.87 43.08
CA ILE A 61 -27.02 -22.41 43.88
C ILE A 61 -27.57 -21.38 44.87
N PRO A 62 -27.79 -21.73 46.15
CA PRO A 62 -28.44 -20.84 47.10
C PRO A 62 -27.57 -19.62 47.43
N ALA A 63 -28.19 -18.56 47.95
CA ALA A 63 -27.46 -17.39 48.45
C ALA A 63 -26.38 -17.82 49.48
N GLY A 64 -25.18 -17.26 49.36
CA GLY A 64 -24.01 -17.62 50.18
C GLY A 64 -23.30 -18.92 49.79
N SER A 65 -23.80 -19.67 48.80
CA SER A 65 -23.11 -20.83 48.22
C SER A 65 -22.42 -20.49 46.92
N THR A 66 -21.35 -21.23 46.60
CA THR A 66 -20.61 -21.09 45.35
C THR A 66 -20.63 -22.38 44.52
N LEU A 67 -20.79 -22.25 43.20
CA LEU A 67 -20.44 -23.29 42.24
C LEU A 67 -19.33 -22.78 41.33
N THR A 68 -18.20 -23.47 41.29
CA THR A 68 -17.12 -23.21 40.33
C THR A 68 -17.11 -24.30 39.28
N ILE A 69 -17.04 -23.93 38.00
CA ILE A 69 -16.90 -24.86 36.88
C ILE A 69 -15.59 -24.55 36.16
N GLU A 70 -14.73 -25.55 36.07
CA GLU A 70 -13.40 -25.43 35.46
C GLU A 70 -13.43 -25.51 33.94
N ALA A 71 -12.34 -25.08 33.31
CA ALA A 71 -12.17 -25.11 31.86
C ALA A 71 -12.37 -26.52 31.26
N GLY A 72 -12.98 -26.58 30.08
CA GLY A 72 -13.25 -27.82 29.35
C GLY A 72 -14.41 -28.66 29.89
N VAL A 73 -15.01 -28.30 31.02
CA VAL A 73 -16.14 -29.05 31.58
C VAL A 73 -17.35 -28.96 30.67
N GLN A 74 -17.91 -30.12 30.34
CA GLN A 74 -19.21 -30.27 29.71
C GLN A 74 -20.32 -30.51 30.74
N VAL A 75 -21.40 -29.74 30.61
CA VAL A 75 -22.66 -29.85 31.35
C VAL A 75 -23.77 -30.21 30.37
N HIS A 76 -24.33 -31.40 30.52
CA HIS A 76 -25.43 -31.90 29.68
C HIS A 76 -26.74 -31.86 30.47
N VAL A 77 -27.69 -31.05 30.02
CA VAL A 77 -28.94 -30.79 30.73
C VAL A 77 -30.08 -31.61 30.11
N SER A 78 -30.89 -32.26 30.95
CA SER A 78 -32.03 -33.07 30.51
C SER A 78 -33.09 -32.23 29.79
N THR A 79 -33.74 -32.84 28.80
CA THR A 79 -34.81 -32.19 28.02
C THR A 79 -36.19 -32.27 28.67
N SER A 80 -36.27 -32.94 29.81
CA SER A 80 -37.47 -33.06 30.63
C SER A 80 -37.06 -32.96 32.09
N ASP A 81 -37.75 -32.12 32.85
CA ASP A 81 -37.53 -32.02 34.29
C ASP A 81 -38.10 -33.24 35.02
N ALA A 82 -37.22 -34.01 35.65
CA ALA A 82 -37.59 -35.19 36.43
C ALA A 82 -38.26 -34.83 37.77
N GLN A 83 -38.11 -33.59 38.26
CA GLN A 83 -38.64 -33.14 39.55
C GLN A 83 -40.00 -32.44 39.41
N GLY A 84 -40.28 -31.84 38.25
CA GLY A 84 -41.50 -31.07 37.98
C GLY A 84 -41.62 -29.83 38.86
N THR A 85 -40.49 -29.20 39.20
CA THR A 85 -40.40 -28.06 40.12
C THR A 85 -39.96 -26.80 39.38
N GLY A 86 -39.43 -25.79 40.08
CA GLY A 86 -38.78 -24.67 39.39
C GLY A 86 -39.71 -23.61 38.80
N GLN A 87 -39.18 -22.81 37.87
CA GLN A 87 -39.89 -21.73 37.17
C GLN A 87 -40.76 -22.27 36.02
N ASP A 88 -40.32 -23.36 35.40
CA ASP A 88 -40.96 -24.10 34.33
C ASP A 88 -40.94 -25.60 34.69
N THR A 89 -42.10 -26.11 35.10
CA THR A 89 -42.25 -27.50 35.57
C THR A 89 -42.02 -28.56 34.49
N SER A 90 -41.65 -28.17 33.26
CA SER A 90 -41.35 -29.07 32.16
C SER A 90 -39.88 -29.06 31.72
N GLN A 91 -39.09 -28.07 32.12
CA GLN A 91 -37.72 -27.86 31.64
C GLN A 91 -36.73 -27.72 32.79
N VAL A 92 -35.58 -28.39 32.69
CA VAL A 92 -34.55 -28.27 33.73
C VAL A 92 -33.92 -26.89 33.75
N GLU A 93 -33.73 -26.36 34.96
CA GLU A 93 -33.16 -25.04 35.20
C GLU A 93 -31.85 -25.09 35.99
N VAL A 94 -30.96 -24.13 35.70
CA VAL A 94 -29.79 -23.83 36.51
C VAL A 94 -29.99 -22.48 37.16
N THR A 95 -30.55 -22.46 38.37
CA THR A 95 -30.85 -21.23 39.12
C THR A 95 -29.67 -20.81 39.98
N VAL A 96 -29.24 -19.57 39.85
CA VAL A 96 -28.15 -18.95 40.62
C VAL A 96 -28.73 -17.85 41.51
N ARG A 97 -28.65 -18.04 42.82
CA ARG A 97 -28.96 -17.03 43.86
C ARG A 97 -27.74 -16.64 44.69
N GLY A 98 -26.72 -17.50 44.70
CA GLY A 98 -25.37 -17.26 45.23
C GLY A 98 -24.37 -16.90 44.15
N THR A 99 -23.20 -17.53 44.16
CA THR A 99 -22.12 -17.26 43.20
C THR A 99 -21.90 -18.43 42.24
N MET A 100 -21.77 -18.16 40.94
CA MET A 100 -21.38 -19.15 39.93
C MET A 100 -20.18 -18.64 39.13
N ASN A 101 -19.06 -19.36 39.22
CA ASN A 101 -17.81 -19.03 38.54
C ASN A 101 -17.60 -19.99 37.37
N LEU A 102 -17.66 -19.48 36.14
CA LEU A 102 -17.43 -20.23 34.91
C LEU A 102 -16.06 -19.85 34.35
N ASN A 103 -15.05 -20.65 34.69
CA ASN A 103 -13.63 -20.37 34.43
C ASN A 103 -13.14 -21.09 33.16
N GLY A 104 -13.84 -20.89 32.03
CA GLY A 104 -13.43 -21.42 30.74
C GLY A 104 -12.21 -20.69 30.17
N THR A 105 -11.51 -21.35 29.24
CA THR A 105 -10.44 -20.74 28.44
C THR A 105 -10.78 -20.82 26.96
N ALA A 106 -10.13 -20.01 26.11
CA ALA A 106 -10.34 -20.06 24.66
C ALA A 106 -10.02 -21.45 24.06
N ALA A 107 -8.98 -22.12 24.59
CA ALA A 107 -8.61 -23.48 24.18
C ALA A 107 -9.58 -24.55 24.71
N ASN A 108 -10.12 -24.35 25.91
CA ASN A 108 -11.00 -25.31 26.59
C ASN A 108 -12.23 -24.57 27.15
N PRO A 109 -13.22 -24.23 26.31
CA PRO A 109 -14.42 -23.58 26.77
C PRO A 109 -15.29 -24.53 27.61
N ILE A 110 -16.09 -23.96 28.52
CA ILE A 110 -17.13 -24.71 29.23
C ILE A 110 -18.31 -24.90 28.27
N LEU A 111 -18.88 -26.10 28.20
CA LEU A 111 -19.98 -26.40 27.28
C LEU A 111 -21.28 -26.74 28.02
N PHE A 112 -22.31 -25.91 27.87
CA PHE A 112 -23.69 -26.22 28.25
C PHE A 112 -24.51 -26.64 27.03
N ARG A 113 -25.13 -27.82 27.10
CA ARG A 113 -25.98 -28.34 26.01
C ARG A 113 -27.09 -29.25 26.51
N ALA A 114 -28.12 -29.45 25.69
CA ALA A 114 -29.10 -30.49 25.94
C ALA A 114 -28.47 -31.90 25.83
N ILE A 115 -28.98 -32.84 26.61
CA ILE A 115 -28.61 -34.26 26.54
C ILE A 115 -28.94 -34.86 25.16
N SER A 116 -30.06 -34.45 24.57
CA SER A 116 -30.54 -34.93 23.27
C SER A 116 -31.32 -33.85 22.54
N GLY A 117 -31.40 -33.97 21.20
CA GLY A 117 -32.09 -33.00 20.35
C GLY A 117 -31.14 -31.95 19.76
N THR A 118 -31.64 -31.22 18.76
CA THR A 118 -30.84 -30.25 17.98
C THR A 118 -31.52 -28.89 17.85
N THR A 119 -32.69 -28.70 18.45
CA THR A 119 -33.48 -27.47 18.39
C THR A 119 -33.21 -26.58 19.60
N ALA A 120 -33.71 -25.34 19.57
CA ALA A 120 -33.74 -24.46 20.73
C ALA A 120 -34.79 -24.91 21.76
N ALA A 121 -34.75 -24.29 22.95
CA ALA A 121 -35.72 -24.47 24.03
C ALA A 121 -35.94 -25.93 24.46
N LEU A 122 -34.87 -26.71 24.54
CA LEU A 122 -34.89 -28.08 25.08
C LEU A 122 -34.69 -28.10 26.60
N TRP A 123 -34.05 -27.08 27.17
CA TRP A 123 -33.91 -26.85 28.60
C TRP A 123 -34.06 -25.34 28.88
N TYR A 124 -34.33 -24.96 30.12
CA TYR A 124 -34.77 -23.60 30.41
C TYR A 124 -33.63 -22.58 30.27
N GLY A 125 -32.51 -22.81 30.96
CA GLY A 125 -31.36 -21.92 30.93
C GLY A 125 -30.57 -21.81 32.21
N VAL A 126 -29.52 -20.96 32.17
CA VAL A 126 -28.83 -20.47 33.37
C VAL A 126 -29.50 -19.17 33.81
N VAL A 127 -30.11 -19.20 34.99
CA VAL A 127 -31.03 -18.17 35.50
C VAL A 127 -30.42 -17.53 36.74
N ALA A 128 -29.97 -16.28 36.64
CA ALA A 128 -29.55 -15.48 37.79
C ALA A 128 -30.76 -14.77 38.39
N GLU A 129 -31.15 -15.15 39.61
CA GLU A 129 -32.30 -14.60 40.32
C GLU A 129 -31.87 -13.73 41.50
N GLY A 130 -32.28 -12.46 41.45
CA GLY A 130 -32.11 -11.49 42.53
C GLY A 130 -30.74 -10.80 42.56
N ALA A 131 -30.69 -9.62 43.20
CA ALA A 131 -29.50 -8.78 43.24
C ALA A 131 -28.24 -9.42 43.88
N SER A 132 -28.39 -10.49 44.68
CA SER A 132 -27.26 -11.19 45.29
C SER A 132 -26.61 -12.23 44.37
N ALA A 133 -27.23 -12.58 43.24
CA ALA A 133 -26.66 -13.54 42.30
C ALA A 133 -25.42 -12.94 41.62
N GLN A 134 -24.29 -13.62 41.70
CA GLN A 134 -23.03 -13.20 41.08
C GLN A 134 -22.57 -14.26 40.09
N LEU A 135 -22.44 -13.88 38.82
CA LEU A 135 -21.95 -14.77 37.77
C LEU A 135 -20.68 -14.19 37.16
N ALA A 136 -19.58 -14.92 37.29
CA ALA A 136 -18.34 -14.63 36.58
C ALA A 136 -18.26 -15.57 35.37
N ILE A 137 -18.38 -15.04 34.16
CA ILE A 137 -18.54 -15.83 32.94
C ILE A 137 -17.37 -15.58 31.98
N ASN A 138 -16.55 -16.60 31.74
CA ASN A 138 -15.44 -16.55 30.80
C ASN A 138 -15.41 -17.80 29.90
N ASN A 139 -15.36 -17.60 28.57
CA ASN A 139 -15.24 -18.66 27.55
C ASN A 139 -16.24 -19.81 27.73
N VAL A 140 -17.52 -19.49 27.54
CA VAL A 140 -18.62 -20.46 27.69
C VAL A 140 -19.36 -20.64 26.38
N GLU A 141 -19.53 -21.88 25.96
CA GLU A 141 -20.45 -22.27 24.89
C GLU A 141 -21.77 -22.73 25.49
N ILE A 142 -22.89 -22.19 24.99
CA ILE A 142 -24.22 -22.55 25.43
C ILE A 142 -25.19 -22.74 24.26
N GLN A 143 -25.87 -23.88 24.24
CA GLN A 143 -26.77 -24.25 23.16
C GLN A 143 -28.02 -25.03 23.60
N ASN A 144 -29.01 -25.03 22.71
CA ASN A 144 -30.30 -25.71 22.85
C ASN A 144 -31.18 -25.20 24.02
N ALA A 145 -30.84 -24.08 24.64
CA ALA A 145 -31.59 -23.51 25.75
C ALA A 145 -32.75 -22.63 25.25
N ARG A 146 -33.75 -22.40 26.11
CA ARG A 146 -34.72 -21.33 25.90
C ARG A 146 -34.02 -19.99 26.18
N TYR A 147 -33.35 -19.88 27.32
CA TYR A 147 -32.50 -18.77 27.70
C TYR A 147 -31.07 -19.31 27.88
N GLY A 148 -30.10 -18.87 27.09
CA GLY A 148 -28.70 -19.20 27.38
C GLY A 148 -28.34 -18.67 28.77
N PHE A 149 -28.39 -17.35 28.90
CA PHE A 149 -28.35 -16.67 30.19
C PHE A 149 -29.59 -15.79 30.38
N TYR A 150 -30.20 -15.88 31.56
CA TYR A 150 -31.32 -15.05 31.99
C TYR A 150 -30.94 -14.28 33.24
N PHE A 151 -31.09 -12.95 33.21
CA PHE A 151 -30.81 -12.06 34.34
C PHE A 151 -32.06 -11.24 34.69
N SER A 152 -32.55 -11.35 35.93
CA SER A 152 -33.70 -10.55 36.39
C SER A 152 -33.31 -9.24 37.07
N GLU A 153 -32.17 -9.21 37.75
CA GLU A 153 -31.65 -8.10 38.54
C GLU A 153 -30.10 -8.17 38.59
N GLY A 154 -29.46 -7.17 39.19
CA GLY A 154 -28.00 -7.15 39.39
C GLY A 154 -27.21 -6.67 38.16
N THR A 155 -25.88 -6.63 38.30
CA THR A 155 -24.95 -6.27 37.22
C THR A 155 -24.08 -7.48 36.87
N HIS A 156 -24.04 -7.83 35.59
CA HIS A 156 -23.39 -9.05 35.12
C HIS A 156 -22.38 -8.76 34.01
N VAL A 157 -21.30 -9.53 33.97
CA VAL A 157 -20.27 -9.43 32.92
C VAL A 157 -20.14 -10.79 32.25
N LEU A 158 -20.29 -10.79 30.93
CA LEU A 158 -20.19 -11.98 30.10
C LEU A 158 -19.01 -11.79 29.16
N ASN A 159 -17.94 -12.54 29.35
CA ASN A 159 -16.77 -12.48 28.49
C ASN A 159 -16.66 -13.75 27.63
N SER A 160 -16.50 -13.57 26.33
CA SER A 160 -16.24 -14.66 25.37
C SER A 160 -17.31 -15.75 25.37
N VAL A 161 -18.59 -15.36 25.40
CA VAL A 161 -19.72 -16.30 25.32
C VAL A 161 -20.03 -16.67 23.88
N THR A 162 -20.04 -17.97 23.58
CA THR A 162 -20.56 -18.51 22.33
C THR A 162 -21.97 -19.06 22.54
N GLY A 163 -22.99 -18.32 22.13
CA GLY A 163 -24.39 -18.73 22.24
C GLY A 163 -24.95 -19.11 20.88
N HIS A 164 -25.41 -20.35 20.71
CA HIS A 164 -26.09 -20.72 19.47
C HIS A 164 -27.21 -21.73 19.62
N THR A 165 -28.17 -21.69 18.69
CA THR A 165 -29.33 -22.60 18.70
C THR A 165 -30.15 -22.45 19.99
N ASN A 166 -30.20 -21.24 20.57
CA ASN A 166 -31.05 -20.90 21.70
C ASN A 166 -32.25 -20.06 21.23
N THR A 167 -33.31 -19.94 22.04
CA THR A 167 -34.33 -18.91 21.75
C THR A 167 -33.77 -17.52 22.04
N TYR A 168 -33.21 -17.32 23.23
CA TYR A 168 -32.48 -16.11 23.60
C TYR A 168 -31.07 -16.51 24.01
N ALA A 169 -30.02 -15.99 23.38
CA ALA A 169 -28.67 -16.28 23.87
C ALA A 169 -28.41 -15.56 25.20
N VAL A 170 -28.78 -14.28 25.29
CA VAL A 170 -28.77 -13.50 26.53
C VAL A 170 -30.09 -12.75 26.67
N TYR A 171 -30.74 -12.88 27.82
CA TYR A 171 -32.01 -12.24 28.14
C TYR A 171 -31.89 -11.46 29.46
N LEU A 172 -32.15 -10.16 29.41
CA LEU A 172 -32.21 -9.28 30.56
C LEU A 172 -33.64 -8.82 30.80
N ALA A 173 -34.08 -8.87 32.04
CA ALA A 173 -35.37 -8.36 32.50
C ALA A 173 -35.21 -7.54 33.77
N GLY A 174 -36.34 -7.09 34.33
CA GLY A 174 -36.37 -6.35 35.59
C GLY A 174 -35.44 -5.14 35.55
N THR A 175 -34.52 -5.05 36.51
CA THR A 175 -33.50 -3.99 36.60
C THR A 175 -32.10 -4.49 36.27
N ALA A 176 -31.97 -5.65 35.62
CA ALA A 176 -30.68 -6.23 35.29
C ALA A 176 -29.85 -5.33 34.37
N ALA A 177 -28.55 -5.27 34.63
CA ALA A 177 -27.55 -4.69 33.75
C ALA A 177 -26.56 -5.77 33.31
N ALA A 178 -26.16 -5.79 32.04
CA ALA A 178 -25.06 -6.65 31.61
C ALA A 178 -24.10 -5.98 30.63
N SER A 179 -22.82 -6.34 30.76
CA SER A 179 -21.79 -6.08 29.76
C SER A 179 -21.48 -7.38 29.04
N VAL A 180 -21.87 -7.47 27.76
CA VAL A 180 -21.63 -8.64 26.90
C VAL A 180 -20.42 -8.34 26.03
N ASN A 181 -19.29 -8.96 26.33
CA ASN A 181 -17.99 -8.68 25.73
C ASN A 181 -17.48 -9.89 24.95
N TYR A 182 -16.93 -9.65 23.75
CA TYR A 182 -16.28 -10.69 22.94
C TYR A 182 -17.19 -11.90 22.62
N ALA A 183 -18.51 -11.70 22.61
CA ALA A 183 -19.46 -12.78 22.43
C ALA A 183 -19.66 -13.14 20.95
N THR A 184 -19.91 -14.41 20.66
CA THR A 184 -20.37 -14.90 19.36
C THR A 184 -21.77 -15.49 19.51
N LEU A 185 -22.78 -14.71 19.14
CA LEU A 185 -24.19 -15.08 19.27
C LEU A 185 -24.78 -15.36 17.89
N ARG A 186 -24.87 -16.65 17.54
CA ARG A 186 -25.25 -17.10 16.19
C ARG A 186 -26.38 -18.11 16.14
N ASN A 187 -27.20 -18.12 15.09
CA ASN A 187 -28.25 -19.12 14.89
C ASN A 187 -29.23 -19.25 16.09
N ASN A 188 -29.43 -18.18 16.86
CA ASN A 188 -30.48 -18.13 17.90
C ASN A 188 -31.76 -17.53 17.31
N THR A 189 -32.87 -17.53 18.05
CA THR A 189 -33.99 -16.64 17.67
C THR A 189 -33.60 -15.18 17.89
N TYR A 190 -33.08 -14.87 19.07
CA TYR A 190 -32.57 -13.56 19.46
C TYR A 190 -31.14 -13.68 20.01
N GLY A 191 -30.27 -12.74 19.64
CA GLY A 191 -28.92 -12.64 20.22
C GLY A 191 -28.98 -12.11 21.65
N VAL A 192 -29.10 -10.79 21.81
CA VAL A 192 -29.30 -10.13 23.12
C VAL A 192 -30.68 -9.51 23.19
N TYR A 193 -31.39 -9.73 24.30
CA TYR A 193 -32.73 -9.21 24.52
C TYR A 193 -32.80 -8.39 25.82
N PHE A 194 -33.04 -7.08 25.69
CA PHE A 194 -33.27 -6.17 26.82
C PHE A 194 -34.77 -5.95 27.02
N ALA A 195 -35.31 -6.39 28.16
CA ALA A 195 -36.70 -6.25 28.57
C ALA A 195 -36.85 -5.45 29.87
N GLY A 196 -38.07 -5.00 30.20
CA GLY A 196 -38.36 -4.40 31.50
C GLY A 196 -37.66 -3.04 31.68
N GLY A 197 -36.89 -2.88 32.75
CA GLY A 197 -36.05 -1.70 33.03
C GLY A 197 -34.55 -1.98 32.87
N SER A 198 -34.18 -3.02 32.10
CA SER A 198 -32.79 -3.43 31.93
C SER A 198 -31.94 -2.40 31.18
N SER A 199 -30.63 -2.48 31.37
CA SER A 199 -29.61 -1.62 30.75
C SER A 199 -28.35 -2.42 30.42
N GLY A 200 -27.36 -1.83 29.74
CA GLY A 200 -26.09 -2.53 29.53
C GLY A 200 -25.31 -2.16 28.29
N SER A 201 -24.37 -3.02 27.92
CA SER A 201 -23.52 -2.86 26.74
C SER A 201 -23.28 -4.17 26.01
N VAL A 202 -23.10 -4.07 24.69
CA VAL A 202 -22.63 -5.15 23.83
C VAL A 202 -21.35 -4.67 23.16
N ASN A 203 -20.22 -5.23 23.54
CA ASN A 203 -18.89 -4.75 23.16
C ASN A 203 -18.11 -5.83 22.42
N ASN A 204 -17.44 -5.46 21.33
CA ASN A 204 -16.52 -6.34 20.60
C ASN A 204 -17.13 -7.71 20.23
N SER A 205 -18.44 -7.74 19.96
CA SER A 205 -19.22 -8.98 19.85
C SER A 205 -19.79 -9.18 18.44
N VAL A 206 -19.88 -10.45 18.02
CA VAL A 206 -20.47 -10.87 16.75
C VAL A 206 -21.87 -11.43 17.00
N LEU A 207 -22.89 -10.78 16.45
CA LEU A 207 -24.29 -11.23 16.52
C LEU A 207 -24.78 -11.53 15.11
N ARG A 208 -24.78 -12.80 14.71
CA ARG A 208 -25.00 -13.18 13.32
C ARG A 208 -26.01 -14.28 13.07
N ASP A 209 -26.67 -14.22 11.91
CA ASP A 209 -27.51 -15.30 11.39
C ASP A 209 -28.62 -15.76 12.38
N ASN A 210 -29.09 -14.85 13.24
CA ASN A 210 -30.20 -15.16 14.14
C ASN A 210 -31.51 -15.12 13.35
N SER A 211 -32.41 -16.05 13.67
CA SER A 211 -33.66 -16.25 12.94
C SER A 211 -34.70 -15.15 13.19
N HIS A 212 -34.37 -14.13 14.00
CA HIS A 212 -35.17 -12.92 14.17
C HIS A 212 -34.31 -11.66 14.31
N THR A 213 -33.78 -11.36 15.50
CA THR A 213 -33.10 -10.08 15.75
C THR A 213 -31.79 -10.25 16.49
N GLY A 214 -30.75 -9.54 16.05
CA GLY A 214 -29.44 -9.54 16.71
C GLY A 214 -29.53 -8.98 18.13
N ILE A 215 -29.94 -7.71 18.24
CA ILE A 215 -30.16 -7.03 19.52
C ILE A 215 -31.58 -6.47 19.57
N TYR A 216 -32.42 -7.04 20.44
CA TYR A 216 -33.79 -6.60 20.62
C TYR A 216 -33.93 -5.86 21.94
N THR A 217 -34.47 -4.64 21.89
CA THR A 217 -34.67 -3.81 23.08
C THR A 217 -36.13 -3.37 23.18
N TYR A 218 -36.75 -3.72 24.30
CA TYR A 218 -38.02 -3.17 24.73
C TYR A 218 -38.00 -2.85 26.23
N VAL A 219 -37.66 -1.60 26.54
CA VAL A 219 -37.66 -1.11 27.92
C VAL A 219 -39.07 -0.62 28.27
N SER A 220 -39.79 -1.37 29.08
CA SER A 220 -41.21 -1.14 29.45
C SER A 220 -41.42 -0.68 30.90
N SER A 221 -40.38 -0.60 31.73
CA SER A 221 -40.44 -0.12 33.11
C SER A 221 -39.21 0.70 33.49
N GLY A 222 -39.27 1.44 34.61
CA GLY A 222 -38.22 2.37 35.05
C GLY A 222 -38.42 3.79 34.51
N THR A 223 -37.53 4.72 34.89
CA THR A 223 -37.56 6.13 34.44
C THR A 223 -36.51 6.41 33.37
N GLN A 224 -35.35 5.75 33.46
CA GLN A 224 -34.23 5.92 32.55
C GLN A 224 -33.51 4.59 32.31
N SER A 225 -33.10 4.33 31.07
CA SER A 225 -32.20 3.23 30.73
C SER A 225 -31.20 3.67 29.66
N THR A 226 -30.01 3.10 29.72
CA THR A 226 -28.92 3.33 28.75
C THR A 226 -28.43 2.00 28.22
N ILE A 227 -28.35 1.90 26.89
CA ILE A 227 -27.81 0.73 26.20
C ILE A 227 -26.80 1.19 25.15
N SER A 228 -25.67 0.51 25.07
CA SER A 228 -24.63 0.79 24.08
C SER A 228 -24.20 -0.44 23.30
N VAL A 229 -23.84 -0.24 22.04
CA VAL A 229 -23.26 -1.25 21.15
C VAL A 229 -21.98 -0.66 20.60
N VAL A 230 -20.83 -1.23 21.00
CA VAL A 230 -19.51 -0.67 20.70
C VAL A 230 -18.63 -1.74 20.06
N GLY A 231 -17.90 -1.40 19.00
CA GLY A 231 -16.93 -2.33 18.41
C GLY A 231 -17.56 -3.62 17.91
N SER A 232 -18.87 -3.68 17.60
CA SER A 232 -19.58 -4.95 17.42
C SER A 232 -20.00 -5.17 15.97
N THR A 233 -20.13 -6.44 15.56
CA THR A 233 -20.57 -6.82 14.21
C THR A 233 -21.92 -7.51 14.28
N VAL A 234 -22.97 -6.88 13.75
CA VAL A 234 -24.35 -7.39 13.73
C VAL A 234 -24.76 -7.71 12.29
N ARG A 235 -24.84 -9.00 11.94
CA ARG A 235 -24.95 -9.42 10.52
C ARG A 235 -25.99 -10.50 10.25
N GLY A 236 -26.69 -10.46 9.12
CA GLY A 236 -27.43 -11.63 8.64
C GLY A 236 -28.67 -12.00 9.46
N ASN A 237 -29.17 -11.11 10.32
CA ASN A 237 -30.35 -11.38 11.14
C ASN A 237 -31.63 -11.14 10.31
N SER A 238 -32.55 -12.11 10.34
CA SER A 238 -33.67 -12.17 9.37
C SER A 238 -34.65 -10.98 9.45
N THR A 239 -34.88 -10.41 10.63
CA THR A 239 -35.84 -9.30 10.84
C THR A 239 -35.14 -7.97 11.08
N ASN A 240 -34.29 -7.87 12.10
CA ASN A 240 -33.57 -6.63 12.41
C ASN A 240 -32.15 -6.95 12.91
N GLY A 241 -31.16 -6.12 12.57
CA GLY A 241 -29.89 -6.12 13.28
C GLY A 241 -30.11 -5.64 14.70
N ILE A 242 -30.58 -4.40 14.84
CA ILE A 242 -30.87 -3.73 16.11
C ILE A 242 -32.31 -3.22 16.09
N TYR A 243 -33.10 -3.60 17.09
CA TYR A 243 -34.46 -3.11 17.30
C TYR A 243 -34.57 -2.36 18.63
N VAL A 244 -35.02 -1.11 18.60
CA VAL A 244 -35.10 -0.23 19.76
C VAL A 244 -36.53 0.27 20.00
N ARG A 245 -37.05 0.02 21.21
CA ARG A 245 -38.36 0.49 21.67
C ARG A 245 -38.33 0.81 23.17
N SER A 246 -39.08 1.84 23.57
CA SER A 246 -39.36 2.12 24.99
C SER A 246 -40.86 2.25 25.28
N GLY A 247 -41.25 2.16 26.55
CA GLY A 247 -42.58 2.48 27.04
C GLY A 247 -42.83 3.99 27.10
N SER A 248 -44.10 4.39 27.24
CA SER A 248 -44.46 5.80 27.43
C SER A 248 -43.87 6.36 28.72
N GLY A 249 -43.31 7.57 28.68
CA GLY A 249 -42.69 8.23 29.84
C GLY A 249 -41.30 7.70 30.23
N ILE A 250 -40.72 6.76 29.48
CA ILE A 250 -39.41 6.17 29.75
C ILE A 250 -38.34 6.83 28.85
N SER A 251 -37.29 7.35 29.48
CA SER A 251 -36.11 7.88 28.77
C SER A 251 -35.13 6.74 28.46
N LEU A 252 -35.14 6.24 27.22
CA LEU A 252 -34.15 5.27 26.74
C LEU A 252 -33.13 5.98 25.85
N THR A 253 -31.86 5.93 26.23
CA THR A 253 -30.74 6.37 25.39
C THR A 253 -30.01 5.16 24.84
N TYR A 254 -29.83 5.13 23.53
CA TYR A 254 -29.22 4.02 22.81
C TYR A 254 -28.06 4.54 21.95
N ALA A 255 -26.87 4.00 22.13
CA ALA A 255 -25.68 4.40 21.38
C ALA A 255 -25.16 3.22 20.54
N VAL A 256 -24.90 3.44 19.26
CA VAL A 256 -24.19 2.50 18.38
C VAL A 256 -22.93 3.21 17.90
N ARG A 257 -21.76 2.62 18.19
CA ARG A 257 -20.46 3.25 17.95
C ARG A 257 -19.44 2.25 17.48
N ASN A 258 -18.55 2.62 16.57
CA ASN A 258 -17.45 1.76 16.09
C ASN A 258 -17.93 0.37 15.65
N SER A 259 -19.15 0.27 15.12
CA SER A 259 -19.82 -1.01 14.89
C SER A 259 -20.20 -1.20 13.42
N ILE A 260 -20.33 -2.46 13.01
CA ILE A 260 -20.73 -2.83 11.64
C ILE A 260 -22.09 -3.53 11.70
N VAL A 261 -23.11 -3.00 11.02
CA VAL A 261 -24.48 -3.55 10.97
C VAL A 261 -24.86 -3.85 9.52
N THR A 262 -24.79 -5.12 9.10
CA THR A 262 -24.88 -5.46 7.66
C THR A 262 -25.76 -6.67 7.34
N ASN A 263 -26.36 -6.69 6.15
CA ASN A 263 -27.11 -7.85 5.64
C ASN A 263 -28.26 -8.34 6.55
N ASN A 264 -28.90 -7.46 7.31
CA ASN A 264 -30.07 -7.79 8.11
C ASN A 264 -31.37 -7.43 7.36
N GLY A 265 -32.52 -7.89 7.86
CA GLY A 265 -33.84 -7.40 7.42
C GLY A 265 -33.89 -5.87 7.46
N ASN A 266 -34.01 -5.26 8.64
CA ASN A 266 -33.65 -3.86 8.86
C ASN A 266 -32.29 -3.77 9.57
N GLY A 267 -31.48 -2.76 9.28
CA GLY A 267 -30.23 -2.51 10.00
C GLY A 267 -30.51 -2.07 11.43
N ILE A 268 -30.88 -0.80 11.59
CA ILE A 268 -31.25 -0.21 12.88
C ILE A 268 -32.69 0.32 12.79
N PHE A 269 -33.58 -0.31 13.56
CA PHE A 269 -34.99 0.01 13.62
C PHE A 269 -35.34 0.69 14.94
N ARG A 270 -35.83 1.93 14.87
CA ARG A 270 -36.35 2.67 16.02
C ARG A 270 -37.86 2.76 15.97
N TYR A 271 -38.52 2.19 16.98
CA TYR A 271 -39.96 2.28 17.14
C TYR A 271 -40.34 3.59 17.83
N ILE A 272 -41.23 4.38 17.20
CA ILE A 272 -41.57 5.74 17.66
C ILE A 272 -43.04 5.92 18.07
N THR A 273 -43.88 4.88 17.94
CA THR A 273 -45.32 5.01 18.25
C THR A 273 -45.59 5.05 19.77
N SER A 274 -44.71 4.44 20.57
CA SER A 274 -44.78 4.43 22.03
C SER A 274 -43.37 4.56 22.57
N GLY A 275 -43.14 5.50 23.51
CA GLY A 275 -41.79 5.84 23.97
C GLY A 275 -40.99 6.49 22.84
N ASN A 276 -40.27 7.58 23.13
CA ASN A 276 -39.46 8.27 22.12
C ASN A 276 -37.99 8.03 22.46
N PRO A 277 -37.44 6.81 22.27
CA PRO A 277 -36.06 6.53 22.64
C PRO A 277 -35.10 7.39 21.81
N THR A 278 -33.99 7.83 22.37
CA THR A 278 -32.92 8.51 21.62
C THR A 278 -31.96 7.46 21.09
N VAL A 279 -31.71 7.44 19.78
CA VAL A 279 -30.77 6.49 19.14
C VAL A 279 -29.70 7.29 18.40
N ASN A 280 -28.46 7.17 18.86
CA ASN A 280 -27.30 7.85 18.29
C ASN A 280 -26.40 6.81 17.63
N VAL A 281 -26.10 6.98 16.34
CA VAL A 281 -25.21 6.11 15.58
C VAL A 281 -24.01 6.95 15.14
N THR A 282 -22.80 6.55 15.51
CA THR A 282 -21.57 7.33 15.20
C THR A 282 -20.43 6.38 14.82
N TYR A 283 -19.52 6.80 13.94
CA TYR A 283 -18.34 6.02 13.55
C TYR A 283 -18.65 4.55 13.24
N SER A 284 -19.72 4.30 12.48
CA SER A 284 -20.26 2.95 12.28
C SER A 284 -20.64 2.76 10.81
N ASP A 285 -20.55 1.51 10.35
CA ASP A 285 -20.91 1.12 8.99
C ASP A 285 -22.26 0.38 9.01
N VAL A 286 -23.25 0.93 8.33
CA VAL A 286 -24.59 0.32 8.23
C VAL A 286 -24.92 0.12 6.76
N TRP A 287 -24.73 -1.11 6.27
CA TRP A 287 -24.71 -1.39 4.83
C TRP A 287 -25.45 -2.68 4.42
N SER A 288 -26.04 -2.67 3.21
CA SER A 288 -26.74 -3.81 2.58
C SER A 288 -27.79 -4.50 3.46
N ASN A 289 -28.45 -3.75 4.35
CA ASN A 289 -29.68 -4.20 4.97
C ASN A 289 -30.85 -3.94 4.01
N THR A 290 -31.99 -4.63 4.14
CA THR A 290 -33.18 -4.29 3.30
C THR A 290 -33.57 -2.83 3.50
N THR A 291 -33.38 -2.31 4.70
CA THR A 291 -33.40 -0.88 5.01
C THR A 291 -32.35 -0.60 6.09
N ASN A 292 -31.36 0.25 5.81
CA ASN A 292 -30.30 0.56 6.77
C ASN A 292 -30.83 1.22 8.05
N TYR A 293 -31.72 2.21 7.90
CA TYR A 293 -32.26 2.98 9.02
C TYR A 293 -33.79 3.10 8.94
N THR A 294 -34.48 2.88 10.06
CA THR A 294 -35.90 3.20 10.20
C THR A 294 -36.12 4.12 11.40
N ASN A 295 -36.55 5.35 11.14
CA ASN A 295 -36.72 6.44 12.12
C ASN A 295 -35.43 6.83 12.88
N VAL A 296 -34.27 6.50 12.33
CA VAL A 296 -32.93 6.85 12.83
C VAL A 296 -32.23 7.67 11.75
N THR A 297 -31.42 8.63 12.17
CA THR A 297 -30.56 9.42 11.29
C THR A 297 -29.12 9.01 11.47
N GLU A 298 -28.37 9.04 10.38
CA GLU A 298 -26.91 8.90 10.39
C GLU A 298 -26.28 10.01 11.25
N GLY A 299 -25.20 9.66 11.95
CA GLY A 299 -24.46 10.59 12.80
C GLY A 299 -23.02 10.75 12.32
N THR A 300 -22.21 11.45 13.10
CA THR A 300 -20.82 11.74 12.73
C THR A 300 -20.01 10.46 12.52
N GLY A 301 -19.23 10.42 11.44
CA GLY A 301 -18.35 9.30 11.10
C GLY A 301 -19.07 8.04 10.63
N THR A 302 -20.40 8.04 10.48
CA THR A 302 -21.10 6.88 9.91
C THR A 302 -21.04 6.90 8.39
N PHE A 303 -20.97 5.71 7.80
CA PHE A 303 -21.02 5.51 6.36
C PHE A 303 -21.77 4.22 6.03
N SER A 304 -21.96 3.96 4.73
CA SER A 304 -22.62 2.76 4.23
C SER A 304 -21.81 2.25 3.04
N ALA A 305 -20.93 1.28 3.28
CA ALA A 305 -20.15 0.63 2.23
C ALA A 305 -19.97 -0.86 2.53
N ASN A 306 -19.66 -1.67 1.52
CA ASN A 306 -19.32 -3.06 1.75
C ASN A 306 -18.11 -3.16 2.70
N PRO A 307 -18.21 -3.83 3.87
CA PRO A 307 -17.08 -3.95 4.80
C PRO A 307 -15.92 -4.79 4.28
N LEU A 308 -16.09 -5.49 3.14
CA LEU A 308 -15.07 -6.36 2.55
C LEU A 308 -14.53 -7.41 3.52
N TYR A 309 -15.42 -8.28 3.98
CA TYR A 309 -15.06 -9.45 4.76
C TYR A 309 -14.29 -10.48 3.93
N VAL A 310 -13.40 -11.26 4.57
CA VAL A 310 -12.69 -12.39 3.94
C VAL A 310 -13.68 -13.35 3.27
N SER A 311 -14.78 -13.66 3.95
CA SER A 311 -15.89 -14.42 3.37
C SER A 311 -17.19 -14.21 4.15
N ALA A 312 -18.31 -14.78 3.69
CA ALA A 312 -19.56 -14.74 4.44
C ALA A 312 -19.48 -15.45 5.82
N SER A 313 -18.57 -16.42 5.97
CA SER A 313 -18.36 -17.17 7.22
C SER A 313 -17.24 -16.58 8.09
N ASN A 314 -16.25 -15.93 7.47
CA ASN A 314 -15.12 -15.26 8.12
C ASN A 314 -15.28 -13.74 8.00
N LEU A 315 -15.76 -13.13 9.08
CA LEU A 315 -16.10 -11.70 9.13
C LEU A 315 -14.90 -10.80 9.48
N ARG A 316 -13.66 -11.29 9.39
CA ARG A 316 -12.49 -10.41 9.47
C ARG A 316 -12.46 -9.48 8.28
N LEU A 317 -12.00 -8.25 8.51
CA LEU A 317 -11.80 -7.25 7.46
C LEU A 317 -10.63 -7.64 6.55
N THR A 318 -10.68 -7.23 5.29
CA THR A 318 -9.55 -7.36 4.35
C THR A 318 -8.77 -6.06 4.22
N SER A 319 -7.60 -6.11 3.58
CA SER A 319 -6.62 -5.01 3.51
C SER A 319 -7.20 -3.68 3.04
N ASN A 320 -8.15 -3.69 2.10
CA ASN A 320 -8.77 -2.49 1.52
C ASN A 320 -10.17 -2.21 2.09
N SER A 321 -10.55 -2.85 3.20
CA SER A 321 -11.85 -2.59 3.81
C SER A 321 -12.01 -1.11 4.19
N PRO A 322 -13.16 -0.47 3.88
CA PRO A 322 -13.48 0.87 4.36
C PRO A 322 -13.75 0.92 5.87
N ALA A 323 -13.96 -0.22 6.52
CA ALA A 323 -14.10 -0.32 7.97
C ALA A 323 -12.76 -0.27 8.71
N ARG A 324 -11.64 -0.27 7.99
CA ARG A 324 -10.33 -0.02 8.58
C ARG A 324 -10.14 1.45 8.88
N PHE A 325 -9.50 1.76 10.00
CA PHE A 325 -9.23 3.13 10.46
C PHE A 325 -10.45 4.06 10.57
N ALA A 326 -11.66 3.48 10.63
CA ALA A 326 -12.91 4.22 10.60
C ALA A 326 -13.48 4.54 11.99
N SER A 327 -12.83 4.07 13.06
CA SER A 327 -13.28 4.33 14.43
C SER A 327 -13.06 5.81 14.80
N ASP A 328 -13.69 6.24 15.89
CA ASP A 328 -13.43 7.56 16.47
C ASP A 328 -12.00 7.78 16.95
N THR A 329 -11.25 6.70 17.14
CA THR A 329 -9.82 6.70 17.53
C THR A 329 -8.88 6.40 16.35
N GLY A 330 -9.41 6.27 15.13
CA GLY A 330 -8.61 5.95 13.94
C GLY A 330 -8.21 4.48 13.82
N GLY A 331 -8.83 3.58 14.57
CA GLY A 331 -8.67 2.12 14.46
C GLY A 331 -9.78 1.46 13.62
N ASP A 332 -9.74 0.13 13.53
CA ASP A 332 -10.77 -0.64 12.84
C ASP A 332 -12.10 -0.65 13.61
N ILE A 333 -13.23 -0.67 12.89
CA ILE A 333 -14.57 -0.83 13.48
C ILE A 333 -15.08 -2.26 13.34
N GLY A 334 -16.07 -2.63 14.16
CA GLY A 334 -16.60 -3.99 14.22
C GLY A 334 -15.81 -4.91 15.15
N ALA A 335 -16.31 -6.13 15.33
CA ALA A 335 -15.83 -7.04 16.37
C ALA A 335 -14.53 -7.77 16.05
N LEU A 336 -14.13 -7.79 14.77
CA LEU A 336 -12.99 -8.55 14.28
C LEU A 336 -12.08 -7.63 13.49
N SER A 337 -10.94 -7.27 14.09
CA SER A 337 -9.93 -6.42 13.46
C SER A 337 -9.25 -7.09 12.25
N TYR A 338 -8.65 -6.27 11.41
CA TYR A 338 -7.77 -6.72 10.34
C TYR A 338 -6.53 -7.43 10.90
N THR A 339 -6.13 -8.54 10.27
CA THR A 339 -4.98 -9.37 10.69
C THR A 339 -4.15 -9.86 9.49
N GLY A 340 -4.07 -9.05 8.43
CA GLY A 340 -3.24 -9.36 7.26
C GLY A 340 -3.99 -9.91 6.03
N ASP A 341 -5.31 -10.12 6.09
CA ASP A 341 -6.07 -10.71 4.98
C ASP A 341 -6.14 -9.82 3.72
N PRO A 342 -5.66 -10.25 2.55
CA PRO A 342 -5.67 -9.41 1.36
C PRO A 342 -7.09 -9.22 0.79
N THR A 343 -7.38 -8.03 0.27
CA THR A 343 -8.56 -7.82 -0.57
C THR A 343 -8.34 -8.42 -1.95
N SER A 344 -9.31 -9.23 -2.42
CA SER A 344 -9.28 -9.79 -3.76
C SER A 344 -9.70 -8.74 -4.80
N GLY A 345 -8.72 -8.13 -5.48
CA GLY A 345 -8.94 -7.19 -6.58
C GLY A 345 -8.81 -5.72 -6.19
N LEU A 346 -9.13 -4.81 -7.13
CA LEU A 346 -9.11 -3.37 -6.91
C LEU A 346 -10.52 -2.86 -6.62
N LEU A 347 -10.79 -2.68 -5.33
CA LEU A 347 -12.01 -2.10 -4.75
C LEU A 347 -11.74 -1.74 -3.28
N GLY A 348 -12.64 -0.97 -2.68
CA GLY A 348 -12.52 -0.49 -1.32
C GLY A 348 -11.61 0.73 -1.22
N VAL A 349 -10.84 0.82 -0.14
CA VAL A 349 -9.93 1.92 0.14
C VAL A 349 -8.49 1.43 0.09
N LEU A 350 -7.66 2.06 -0.74
CA LEU A 350 -6.21 1.88 -0.71
C LEU A 350 -5.64 2.65 0.47
N TRP A 351 -5.13 1.90 1.44
CA TRP A 351 -4.50 2.44 2.65
C TRP A 351 -2.98 2.52 2.58
N ASN A 352 -2.39 1.92 1.56
CA ASN A 352 -0.95 1.92 1.30
C ASN A 352 -0.70 2.30 -0.16
N ASP A 353 0.47 2.88 -0.41
CA ASP A 353 0.91 3.21 -1.75
C ASP A 353 0.88 1.97 -2.66
N ARG A 354 0.45 2.18 -3.90
CA ARG A 354 0.32 1.11 -4.87
C ARG A 354 0.80 1.56 -6.23
N THR A 355 1.66 0.73 -6.84
CA THR A 355 2.06 0.88 -8.24
C THR A 355 1.43 -0.23 -9.07
N LEU A 356 0.83 0.15 -10.20
CA LEU A 356 0.28 -0.77 -11.20
C LEU A 356 1.02 -0.54 -12.53
N ASP A 357 1.33 -1.64 -13.21
CA ASP A 357 2.07 -1.61 -14.48
C ASP A 357 1.29 -2.19 -15.66
N ALA A 358 1.89 -2.07 -16.85
CA ALA A 358 1.34 -2.57 -18.10
C ALA A 358 1.29 -4.11 -18.15
N SER A 359 2.12 -4.84 -17.39
CA SER A 359 2.15 -6.31 -17.42
C SER A 359 0.90 -6.92 -16.77
N GLY A 360 0.36 -6.27 -15.74
CA GLY A 360 -0.91 -6.64 -15.10
C GLY A 360 -2.16 -6.10 -15.82
N SER A 361 -1.97 -5.38 -16.92
CA SER A 361 -3.08 -4.74 -17.62
C SER A 361 -3.87 -5.74 -18.47
N PRO A 362 -5.20 -5.59 -18.54
CA PRO A 362 -6.01 -4.61 -17.82
C PRO A 362 -6.32 -5.03 -16.37
N HIS A 363 -6.07 -4.12 -15.43
CA HIS A 363 -6.42 -4.30 -14.02
C HIS A 363 -7.92 -4.11 -13.84
N ALA A 364 -8.62 -5.13 -13.35
CA ALA A 364 -10.05 -5.06 -13.12
C ALA A 364 -10.37 -4.26 -11.85
N VAL A 365 -11.20 -3.22 -12.00
CA VAL A 365 -11.79 -2.47 -10.88
C VAL A 365 -13.25 -2.91 -10.76
N THR A 366 -13.56 -3.64 -9.69
CA THR A 366 -14.85 -4.37 -9.56
C THR A 366 -15.85 -3.70 -8.63
N GLY A 367 -15.45 -2.64 -7.96
CA GLY A 367 -16.29 -1.77 -7.16
C GLY A 367 -15.56 -0.47 -6.88
N ASP A 368 -16.19 0.45 -6.17
CA ASP A 368 -15.60 1.75 -5.84
C ASP A 368 -14.19 1.58 -5.29
N LEU A 369 -13.28 2.40 -5.80
CA LEU A 369 -11.88 2.44 -5.39
C LEU A 369 -11.56 3.83 -4.86
N THR A 370 -11.27 3.92 -3.58
CA THR A 370 -10.83 5.15 -2.93
C THR A 370 -9.32 5.14 -2.72
N ILE A 371 -8.62 6.20 -3.10
CA ILE A 371 -7.23 6.45 -2.69
C ILE A 371 -7.28 7.28 -1.42
N ALA A 372 -6.88 6.71 -0.27
CA ALA A 372 -6.97 7.39 1.02
C ALA A 372 -6.07 8.65 1.08
N PRO A 373 -6.34 9.61 1.98
CA PRO A 373 -5.42 10.72 2.24
C PRO A 373 -4.01 10.22 2.58
N GLY A 374 -2.98 10.87 2.02
CA GLY A 374 -1.58 10.47 2.21
C GLY A 374 -1.11 9.28 1.35
N VAL A 375 -2.02 8.59 0.65
CA VAL A 375 -1.71 7.43 -0.20
C VAL A 375 -1.58 7.84 -1.66
N THR A 376 -0.65 7.21 -2.38
CA THR A 376 -0.42 7.38 -3.82
C THR A 376 -0.75 6.12 -4.60
N LEU A 377 -1.65 6.23 -5.59
CA LEU A 377 -1.77 5.24 -6.67
C LEU A 377 -0.95 5.71 -7.87
N THR A 378 0.11 4.96 -8.19
CA THR A 378 0.94 5.19 -9.38
C THR A 378 0.55 4.22 -10.49
N LEU A 379 0.26 4.76 -11.66
CA LEU A 379 0.00 3.99 -12.88
C LEU A 379 1.18 4.22 -13.83
N GLN A 380 1.94 3.17 -14.13
CA GLN A 380 3.05 3.26 -15.10
C GLN A 380 2.52 3.45 -16.53
N PRO A 381 3.30 4.02 -17.46
CA PRO A 381 2.91 4.15 -18.87
C PRO A 381 2.38 2.83 -19.46
N GLY A 382 1.32 2.93 -20.26
CA GLY A 382 0.65 1.77 -20.87
C GLY A 382 -0.31 0.99 -19.95
N THR A 383 -0.41 1.35 -18.67
CA THR A 383 -1.35 0.71 -17.74
C THR A 383 -2.80 0.92 -18.17
N THR A 384 -3.63 -0.12 -18.08
CA THR A 384 -5.08 -0.05 -18.32
C THR A 384 -5.85 -0.43 -17.05
N LEU A 385 -6.71 0.47 -16.58
CA LEU A 385 -7.75 0.15 -15.58
C LEU A 385 -9.08 -0.11 -16.29
N ARG A 386 -9.71 -1.23 -15.96
CA ARG A 386 -10.99 -1.66 -16.54
C ARG A 386 -12.08 -1.77 -15.48
N PHE A 387 -13.02 -0.83 -15.53
CA PHE A 387 -14.13 -0.72 -14.59
C PHE A 387 -15.28 -1.67 -14.97
N GLY A 388 -15.73 -2.45 -14.00
CA GLY A 388 -16.88 -3.35 -14.12
C GLY A 388 -18.19 -2.63 -14.44
N SER A 389 -19.22 -3.40 -14.80
CA SER A 389 -20.57 -2.90 -15.11
C SER A 389 -21.50 -2.87 -13.89
N SER A 390 -21.00 -3.23 -12.72
CA SER A 390 -21.71 -3.27 -11.45
C SER A 390 -20.73 -2.92 -10.35
N ASP A 391 -21.16 -2.11 -9.40
CA ASP A 391 -20.35 -1.75 -8.24
C ASP A 391 -20.53 -2.78 -7.10
N ALA A 392 -19.45 -3.49 -6.75
CA ALA A 392 -19.42 -4.45 -5.65
C ALA A 392 -19.37 -3.79 -4.26
N MET A 393 -19.02 -2.51 -4.18
CA MET A 393 -19.05 -1.76 -2.92
C MET A 393 -20.46 -1.29 -2.59
N GLY A 394 -21.28 -1.02 -3.61
CA GLY A 394 -22.64 -0.53 -3.49
C GLY A 394 -22.68 0.76 -2.67
N ALA A 395 -21.72 1.67 -2.91
CA ALA A 395 -21.42 2.80 -2.04
C ALA A 395 -21.23 4.10 -2.86
N GLY A 396 -20.53 5.07 -2.29
CA GLY A 396 -20.08 6.26 -3.02
C GLY A 396 -21.20 7.23 -3.46
N GLU A 397 -20.92 7.98 -4.52
CA GLU A 397 -21.84 8.99 -5.05
C GLU A 397 -22.95 8.34 -5.89
N ALA A 398 -22.65 7.20 -6.53
CA ALA A 398 -23.61 6.39 -7.24
C ALA A 398 -23.46 4.91 -6.90
N THR A 399 -24.38 4.40 -6.06
CA THR A 399 -24.39 3.02 -5.54
C THR A 399 -24.54 1.89 -6.58
N THR A 400 -24.51 2.20 -7.87
CA THR A 400 -24.62 1.25 -8.98
C THR A 400 -23.53 1.41 -10.04
N GLU A 401 -22.78 2.51 -10.01
CA GLU A 401 -21.71 2.83 -10.96
C GLU A 401 -20.39 2.85 -10.19
N ILE A 402 -19.30 2.39 -10.80
CA ILE A 402 -18.01 2.38 -10.08
C ILE A 402 -17.36 3.75 -10.11
N GLU A 403 -16.94 4.22 -8.95
CA GLU A 403 -16.11 5.42 -8.76
C GLU A 403 -14.62 5.10 -8.56
N LEU A 404 -13.75 5.94 -9.13
CA LEU A 404 -12.40 6.13 -8.63
C LEU A 404 -12.34 7.44 -7.83
N ASP A 405 -12.43 7.34 -6.51
CA ASP A 405 -12.45 8.48 -5.59
C ASP A 405 -11.04 8.80 -5.08
N VAL A 406 -10.47 9.92 -5.50
CA VAL A 406 -9.09 10.28 -5.18
C VAL A 406 -9.09 11.31 -4.05
N LYS A 407 -8.79 10.87 -2.83
CA LYS A 407 -8.58 11.76 -1.66
C LYS A 407 -7.09 11.99 -1.40
N GLY A 408 -6.24 11.00 -1.68
CA GLY A 408 -4.79 11.10 -1.73
C GLY A 408 -4.29 11.54 -3.10
N ARG A 409 -3.27 10.88 -3.66
CA ARG A 409 -2.65 11.24 -4.93
C ARG A 409 -2.87 10.17 -6.00
N LEU A 410 -3.33 10.58 -7.17
CA LEU A 410 -3.30 9.76 -8.38
C LEU A 410 -2.13 10.22 -9.25
N ASN A 411 -1.14 9.36 -9.48
CA ASN A 411 -0.05 9.63 -10.41
C ASN A 411 -0.27 8.83 -11.71
N ALA A 412 -1.00 9.43 -12.64
CA ALA A 412 -1.25 8.87 -13.97
C ALA A 412 -0.52 9.71 -15.04
N ALA A 413 0.76 9.41 -15.23
CA ALA A 413 1.64 10.05 -16.19
C ALA A 413 2.03 9.06 -17.30
N GLY A 414 1.19 8.95 -18.34
CA GLY A 414 1.49 8.14 -19.52
C GLY A 414 2.51 8.84 -20.44
N THR A 415 2.84 8.17 -21.54
CA THR A 415 3.61 8.76 -22.64
C THR A 415 2.78 8.75 -23.92
N VAL A 416 3.20 9.49 -24.95
CA VAL A 416 2.54 9.47 -26.26
C VAL A 416 2.52 8.05 -26.85
N ALA A 417 3.62 7.30 -26.69
CA ALA A 417 3.72 5.92 -27.17
C ALA A 417 2.92 4.92 -26.31
N GLN A 418 2.76 5.19 -25.01
CA GLN A 418 2.12 4.31 -24.05
C GLN A 418 1.18 5.11 -23.13
N PRO A 419 0.01 5.53 -23.63
CA PRO A 419 -0.96 6.26 -22.81
C PRO A 419 -1.58 5.34 -21.76
N ILE A 420 -1.93 5.90 -20.60
CA ILE A 420 -2.69 5.18 -19.57
C ILE A 420 -4.17 5.18 -19.97
N THR A 421 -4.82 4.02 -19.89
CA THR A 421 -6.22 3.87 -20.32
C THR A 421 -7.15 3.59 -19.15
N PHE A 422 -8.24 4.35 -19.05
CA PHE A 422 -9.37 4.12 -18.15
C PHE A 422 -10.61 3.83 -19.00
N ASP A 423 -11.14 2.61 -18.90
CA ASP A 423 -12.28 2.21 -19.71
C ASP A 423 -13.20 1.24 -18.96
N SER A 424 -14.42 1.02 -19.46
CA SER A 424 -15.33 0.04 -18.90
C SER A 424 -15.28 -1.31 -19.61
N SER A 425 -15.60 -2.37 -18.89
CA SER A 425 -15.91 -3.68 -19.48
C SER A 425 -17.26 -3.69 -20.23
N SER A 426 -18.12 -2.70 -20.01
CA SER A 426 -19.41 -2.55 -20.69
C SER A 426 -19.29 -1.64 -21.92
N SER A 427 -20.10 -1.94 -22.94
CA SER A 427 -20.25 -1.08 -24.12
C SER A 427 -21.25 0.07 -23.92
N ASN A 428 -21.96 0.11 -22.80
CA ASN A 428 -22.94 1.16 -22.50
C ASN A 428 -22.26 2.50 -22.22
N THR A 429 -23.00 3.60 -22.39
CA THR A 429 -22.50 4.96 -22.12
C THR A 429 -23.59 5.79 -21.43
N PRO A 430 -23.37 6.25 -20.19
CA PRO A 430 -22.24 5.91 -19.31
C PRO A 430 -22.31 4.46 -18.80
N ALA A 431 -21.17 3.90 -18.44
CA ALA A 431 -21.03 2.54 -17.87
C ALA A 431 -20.38 2.50 -16.48
N TRP A 432 -19.70 3.59 -16.09
CA TRP A 432 -19.07 3.78 -14.79
C TRP A 432 -19.08 5.28 -14.48
N TRP A 433 -18.88 5.65 -13.23
CA TRP A 433 -19.12 7.02 -12.80
C TRP A 433 -18.01 7.96 -13.27
N GLY A 434 -16.74 7.61 -13.01
CA GLY A 434 -15.62 8.47 -13.38
C GLY A 434 -14.49 8.53 -12.37
N ILE A 435 -13.54 9.42 -12.63
CA ILE A 435 -12.44 9.75 -11.71
C ILE A 435 -12.79 11.04 -10.97
N HIS A 436 -12.96 10.95 -9.65
CA HIS A 436 -13.24 12.08 -8.79
C HIS A 436 -11.95 12.57 -8.12
N LEU A 437 -11.44 13.73 -8.55
CA LEU A 437 -10.33 14.41 -7.89
C LEU A 437 -10.89 15.33 -6.81
N ARG A 438 -10.86 14.86 -5.56
CA ARG A 438 -11.41 15.58 -4.40
C ARG A 438 -10.53 16.79 -4.04
N PRO A 439 -11.02 17.72 -3.20
CA PRO A 439 -10.24 18.90 -2.78
C PRO A 439 -8.88 18.56 -2.15
N THR A 440 -8.78 17.41 -1.47
CA THR A 440 -7.55 16.95 -0.80
C THR A 440 -6.53 16.32 -1.75
N SER A 441 -6.86 16.10 -3.03
CA SER A 441 -6.04 15.30 -3.95
C SER A 441 -4.84 16.05 -4.57
N THR A 442 -4.21 16.92 -3.80
CA THR A 442 -3.14 17.82 -4.26
C THR A 442 -1.95 17.05 -4.84
N GLY A 443 -1.40 17.53 -5.95
CA GLY A 443 -0.24 16.91 -6.60
C GLY A 443 -0.57 15.69 -7.48
N SER A 444 -1.85 15.37 -7.68
CA SER A 444 -2.27 14.36 -8.67
C SER A 444 -1.86 14.77 -10.08
N VAL A 445 -1.51 13.80 -10.92
CA VAL A 445 -1.05 13.99 -12.30
C VAL A 445 -2.00 13.23 -13.23
N THR A 446 -2.49 13.91 -14.26
CA THR A 446 -3.28 13.32 -15.35
C THR A 446 -2.70 13.78 -16.68
N SER A 447 -1.71 13.04 -17.18
CA SER A 447 -0.99 13.35 -18.42
C SER A 447 -0.95 12.14 -19.37
N ASN A 448 -1.19 12.36 -20.66
CA ASN A 448 -1.22 11.32 -21.70
C ASN A 448 -2.13 10.14 -21.30
N ILE A 449 -3.38 10.45 -20.98
CA ILE A 449 -4.37 9.47 -20.56
C ILE A 449 -5.55 9.39 -21.53
N ALA A 450 -6.16 8.23 -21.64
CA ALA A 450 -7.38 8.02 -22.40
C ALA A 450 -8.51 7.57 -21.46
N ILE A 451 -9.67 8.25 -21.51
CA ILE A 451 -10.83 7.93 -20.67
C ILE A 451 -12.06 7.74 -21.55
N SER A 452 -12.77 6.62 -21.37
CA SER A 452 -14.00 6.37 -22.11
C SER A 452 -15.14 5.73 -21.33
N ARG A 453 -16.36 5.99 -21.83
CA ARG A 453 -17.64 5.44 -21.35
C ARG A 453 -17.97 5.80 -19.89
N ALA A 454 -17.35 6.83 -19.35
CA ALA A 454 -17.66 7.35 -18.03
C ALA A 454 -18.86 8.31 -18.06
N ARG A 455 -19.54 8.47 -16.92
CA ARG A 455 -20.42 9.63 -16.72
C ARG A 455 -19.57 10.90 -16.71
N TYR A 456 -18.52 10.92 -15.90
CA TYR A 456 -17.53 11.98 -15.84
C TYR A 456 -16.15 11.40 -16.17
N GLY A 457 -15.50 11.85 -17.25
CA GLY A 457 -14.14 11.41 -17.55
C GLY A 457 -13.20 11.81 -16.40
N LEU A 458 -13.07 13.12 -16.18
CA LEU A 458 -12.52 13.69 -14.96
C LEU A 458 -13.57 14.57 -14.28
N TYR A 459 -13.84 14.33 -13.00
CA TYR A 459 -14.62 15.19 -12.13
C TYR A 459 -13.65 15.91 -11.18
N ILE A 460 -13.50 17.22 -11.33
CA ILE A 460 -12.47 18.02 -10.66
C ILE A 460 -13.12 18.95 -9.65
N ASP A 461 -12.95 18.62 -8.37
CA ASP A 461 -13.22 19.48 -7.21
C ASP A 461 -11.91 19.95 -6.55
N ASN A 462 -10.77 19.41 -7.00
CA ASN A 462 -9.44 19.85 -6.59
C ASN A 462 -9.22 21.34 -6.88
N PRO A 463 -8.64 22.14 -5.95
CA PRO A 463 -8.52 23.59 -6.14
C PRO A 463 -7.79 24.01 -7.42
N ASN A 464 -6.73 23.30 -7.82
CA ASN A 464 -5.95 23.58 -9.02
C ASN A 464 -5.43 22.28 -9.64
N HIS A 465 -5.95 21.92 -10.81
CA HIS A 465 -5.55 20.67 -11.48
C HIS A 465 -5.15 20.91 -12.94
N ALA A 466 -4.00 20.38 -13.34
CA ALA A 466 -3.54 20.41 -14.72
C ALA A 466 -3.91 19.09 -15.43
N VAL A 467 -4.55 19.22 -16.58
CA VAL A 467 -4.90 18.11 -17.47
C VAL A 467 -4.14 18.32 -18.77
N ASP A 468 -3.31 17.37 -19.13
CA ASP A 468 -2.44 17.46 -20.31
C ASP A 468 -2.57 16.20 -21.16
N ALA A 469 -2.71 16.36 -22.47
CA ALA A 469 -2.84 15.23 -23.40
C ALA A 469 -3.93 14.20 -23.02
N LEU A 470 -5.10 14.66 -22.57
CA LEU A 470 -6.26 13.80 -22.30
C LEU A 470 -7.00 13.48 -23.61
N THR A 471 -7.24 12.20 -23.87
CA THR A 471 -8.24 11.74 -24.85
C THR A 471 -9.51 11.28 -24.13
N ALA A 472 -10.55 12.12 -24.10
CA ALA A 472 -11.85 11.79 -23.54
C ALA A 472 -12.84 11.46 -24.65
N ARG A 473 -13.35 10.22 -24.68
CA ARG A 473 -14.31 9.76 -25.70
C ARG A 473 -15.52 9.01 -25.17
N ASN A 474 -16.69 9.23 -25.77
CA ASN A 474 -17.93 8.55 -25.41
C ASN A 474 -18.33 8.69 -23.93
N ASN A 475 -17.98 9.81 -23.28
CA ASN A 475 -18.37 10.11 -21.91
C ASN A 475 -19.61 11.02 -21.89
N SER A 476 -20.32 11.12 -20.76
CA SER A 476 -21.33 12.19 -20.63
C SER A 476 -20.65 13.56 -20.51
N TYR A 477 -19.59 13.64 -19.71
CA TYR A 477 -18.72 14.81 -19.60
C TYR A 477 -17.28 14.36 -19.78
N GLY A 478 -16.52 15.00 -20.68
CA GLY A 478 -15.09 14.71 -20.80
C GLY A 478 -14.32 15.18 -19.57
N VAL A 479 -14.41 16.48 -19.28
CA VAL A 479 -13.95 17.09 -18.02
C VAL A 479 -15.10 17.90 -17.41
N TYR A 480 -15.34 17.70 -16.11
CA TYR A 480 -16.35 18.41 -15.32
C TYR A 480 -15.68 19.10 -14.12
N VAL A 481 -15.68 20.43 -14.11
CA VAL A 481 -15.04 21.26 -13.08
C VAL A 481 -16.13 21.89 -12.22
N VAL A 482 -15.98 21.80 -10.90
CA VAL A 482 -17.03 22.17 -9.94
C VAL A 482 -16.53 23.09 -8.83
N GLY A 483 -17.46 23.52 -7.97
CA GLY A 483 -17.11 24.29 -6.78
C GLY A 483 -16.32 25.54 -7.13
N THR A 484 -15.18 25.76 -6.48
CA THR A 484 -14.23 26.84 -6.79
C THR A 484 -12.95 26.32 -7.43
N ALA A 485 -12.98 25.11 -8.00
CA ALA A 485 -11.82 24.48 -8.62
C ALA A 485 -11.39 25.22 -9.88
N THR A 486 -10.08 25.18 -10.16
CA THR A 486 -9.49 25.69 -11.39
C THR A 486 -8.84 24.54 -12.18
N ALA A 487 -9.20 24.39 -13.45
CA ALA A 487 -8.59 23.37 -14.32
C ALA A 487 -7.87 24.00 -15.51
N SER A 488 -6.63 23.56 -15.77
CA SER A 488 -5.90 23.91 -17.00
C SER A 488 -5.85 22.70 -17.92
N VAL A 489 -6.68 22.70 -18.96
CA VAL A 489 -6.78 21.63 -19.95
C VAL A 489 -5.93 22.00 -21.17
N THR A 490 -4.95 21.16 -21.48
CA THR A 490 -3.96 21.39 -22.54
C THR A 490 -3.83 20.17 -23.45
N ARG A 491 -3.55 20.36 -24.75
CA ARG A 491 -3.25 19.29 -25.72
C ARG A 491 -4.27 18.13 -25.75
N SER A 492 -5.54 18.42 -25.44
CA SER A 492 -6.53 17.37 -25.15
C SER A 492 -7.55 17.21 -26.27
N LEU A 493 -7.99 15.97 -26.51
CA LEU A 493 -9.00 15.59 -27.48
C LEU A 493 -10.30 15.17 -26.77
N PHE A 494 -11.37 15.91 -27.02
CA PHE A 494 -12.72 15.64 -26.54
C PHE A 494 -13.62 15.27 -27.71
N GLN A 495 -13.89 13.97 -27.87
CA GLN A 495 -14.61 13.45 -29.01
C GLN A 495 -15.84 12.63 -28.59
N THR A 496 -16.98 12.81 -29.28
CA THR A 496 -18.19 12.00 -29.09
C THR A 496 -18.72 11.91 -27.65
N ASN A 497 -18.36 12.88 -26.79
CA ASN A 497 -18.96 13.03 -25.47
C ASN A 497 -20.30 13.76 -25.58
N THR A 498 -21.13 13.78 -24.53
CA THR A 498 -22.26 14.72 -24.48
C THR A 498 -21.75 16.15 -24.35
N TYR A 499 -20.85 16.38 -23.39
CA TYR A 499 -20.12 17.63 -23.20
C TYR A 499 -18.62 17.38 -23.25
N GLY A 500 -17.86 18.23 -23.94
CA GLY A 500 -16.39 18.15 -23.94
C GLY A 500 -15.81 18.59 -22.60
N VAL A 501 -15.80 19.89 -22.35
CA VAL A 501 -15.37 20.49 -21.07
C VAL A 501 -16.52 21.28 -20.46
N TYR A 502 -16.80 21.07 -19.18
CA TYR A 502 -17.91 21.69 -18.47
C TYR A 502 -17.43 22.37 -17.19
N PHE A 503 -17.65 23.67 -17.08
CA PHE A 503 -17.40 24.46 -15.88
C PHE A 503 -18.73 24.77 -15.18
N SER A 504 -18.82 24.44 -13.90
CA SER A 504 -20.01 24.64 -13.06
C SER A 504 -19.67 25.36 -11.74
N GLY A 505 -20.68 25.89 -11.03
CA GLY A 505 -20.47 26.49 -9.70
C GLY A 505 -19.76 27.85 -9.78
N GLY A 506 -18.60 27.96 -9.15
CA GLY A 506 -17.69 29.11 -9.21
C GLY A 506 -16.36 28.78 -9.91
N SER A 507 -16.29 27.65 -10.63
CA SER A 507 -15.04 27.16 -11.23
C SER A 507 -14.47 28.10 -12.30
N ALA A 508 -13.16 28.00 -12.50
CA ALA A 508 -12.40 28.77 -13.46
C ALA A 508 -11.43 27.87 -14.24
N GLY A 509 -10.74 28.40 -15.25
CA GLY A 509 -9.72 27.61 -15.93
C GLY A 509 -9.41 28.00 -17.36
N SER A 510 -8.74 27.10 -18.07
CA SER A 510 -8.38 27.27 -19.47
C SER A 510 -8.53 25.99 -20.26
N VAL A 511 -8.90 26.13 -21.53
CA VAL A 511 -8.82 25.09 -22.56
C VAL A 511 -7.87 25.61 -23.63
N VAL A 512 -6.68 25.01 -23.72
CA VAL A 512 -5.58 25.49 -24.55
C VAL A 512 -5.12 24.38 -25.48
N ASN A 513 -4.80 24.72 -26.73
CA ASN A 513 -4.19 23.76 -27.66
C ASN A 513 -5.00 22.46 -27.80
N SER A 514 -6.33 22.53 -27.78
CA SER A 514 -7.20 21.35 -27.60
C SER A 514 -8.23 21.24 -28.71
N ILE A 515 -8.69 20.01 -28.96
CA ILE A 515 -9.65 19.68 -30.02
C ILE A 515 -10.93 19.17 -29.38
N LEU A 516 -12.05 19.86 -29.61
CA LEU A 516 -13.36 19.48 -29.10
C LEU A 516 -14.28 19.21 -30.29
N ARG A 517 -14.43 17.93 -30.65
CA ARG A 517 -15.07 17.54 -31.91
C ARG A 517 -16.20 16.53 -31.78
N ASN A 518 -17.22 16.67 -32.62
CA ASN A 518 -18.30 15.67 -32.74
C ASN A 518 -18.99 15.32 -31.41
N ASN A 519 -19.01 16.23 -30.42
CA ASN A 519 -19.74 15.99 -29.19
C ASN A 519 -21.25 16.09 -29.47
N THR A 520 -22.02 15.22 -28.81
CA THR A 520 -23.46 15.06 -29.07
C THR A 520 -24.28 16.22 -28.49
N HIS A 521 -23.66 17.15 -27.77
CA HIS A 521 -24.28 18.41 -27.36
C HIS A 521 -23.34 19.62 -27.51
N THR A 522 -22.51 19.92 -26.51
CA THR A 522 -21.71 21.15 -26.46
C THR A 522 -20.22 20.85 -26.34
N GLY A 523 -19.37 21.59 -27.06
CA GLY A 523 -17.91 21.49 -26.92
C GLY A 523 -17.45 21.96 -25.53
N ILE A 524 -17.64 23.25 -25.25
CA ILE A 524 -17.30 23.89 -23.97
C ILE A 524 -18.56 24.51 -23.37
N TYR A 525 -18.91 24.10 -22.15
CA TYR A 525 -20.05 24.63 -21.43
C TYR A 525 -19.59 25.35 -20.17
N ALA A 526 -19.91 26.63 -20.05
CA ALA A 526 -19.53 27.47 -18.92
C ALA A 526 -20.78 28.00 -18.21
N TYR A 527 -21.04 27.49 -17.00
CA TYR A 527 -22.15 27.92 -16.16
C TYR A 527 -21.70 28.24 -14.74
N VAL A 528 -21.73 29.53 -14.38
CA VAL A 528 -21.41 29.98 -13.02
C VAL A 528 -22.70 30.23 -12.24
N SER A 529 -22.88 29.54 -11.12
CA SER A 529 -24.11 29.56 -10.29
C SER A 529 -23.94 30.18 -8.91
N THR A 530 -22.71 30.35 -8.41
CA THR A 530 -22.40 30.92 -7.09
C THR A 530 -21.80 32.33 -7.19
N VAL A 531 -21.82 33.09 -6.09
CA VAL A 531 -21.37 34.50 -6.05
C VAL A 531 -19.84 34.60 -6.01
N THR A 532 -19.19 34.33 -7.14
CA THR A 532 -17.75 34.52 -7.37
C THR A 532 -17.50 35.17 -8.73
N SER A 533 -16.33 35.80 -8.89
CA SER A 533 -15.81 36.20 -10.21
C SER A 533 -15.02 35.04 -10.78
N SER A 534 -15.39 34.55 -11.95
CA SER A 534 -14.73 33.41 -12.61
C SER A 534 -14.28 33.81 -14.01
N THR A 535 -13.06 33.38 -14.38
CA THR A 535 -12.49 33.61 -15.70
C THR A 535 -12.20 32.29 -16.39
N ILE A 536 -12.68 32.15 -17.62
CA ILE A 536 -12.41 30.98 -18.47
C ILE A 536 -11.69 31.46 -19.74
N ARG A 537 -10.63 30.76 -20.14
CA ARG A 537 -9.86 31.07 -21.34
C ARG A 537 -9.92 29.92 -22.33
N VAL A 538 -10.21 30.20 -23.60
CA VAL A 538 -10.11 29.25 -24.70
C VAL A 538 -9.07 29.79 -25.67
N ILE A 539 -7.95 29.08 -25.80
CA ILE A 539 -6.78 29.58 -26.54
C ILE A 539 -6.28 28.52 -27.50
N ASN A 540 -5.96 28.89 -28.75
CA ASN A 540 -5.37 27.98 -29.73
C ASN A 540 -6.11 26.63 -29.80
N SER A 541 -7.44 26.65 -29.78
CA SER A 541 -8.25 25.43 -29.71
C SER A 541 -9.17 25.33 -30.92
N THR A 542 -9.42 24.11 -31.38
CA THR A 542 -10.30 23.83 -32.52
C THR A 542 -11.58 23.14 -32.04
N VAL A 543 -12.72 23.81 -32.17
CA VAL A 543 -14.04 23.36 -31.74
C VAL A 543 -14.91 23.08 -32.96
N TYR A 544 -15.09 21.79 -33.27
CA TYR A 544 -15.59 21.33 -34.57
C TYR A 544 -16.81 20.42 -34.46
N ALA A 545 -17.86 20.70 -35.24
CA ALA A 545 -18.97 19.76 -35.45
C ALA A 545 -19.69 19.26 -34.16
N ASN A 546 -19.80 20.11 -33.13
CA ASN A 546 -20.61 19.80 -31.95
C ASN A 546 -22.09 20.08 -32.24
N SER A 547 -22.97 19.15 -31.87
CA SER A 547 -24.35 19.12 -32.38
C SER A 547 -25.17 20.37 -32.05
N THR A 548 -24.91 21.01 -30.90
CA THR A 548 -25.71 22.11 -30.37
C THR A 548 -24.92 23.40 -30.27
N THR A 549 -23.78 23.42 -29.58
CA THR A 549 -22.99 24.65 -29.42
C THR A 549 -21.50 24.34 -29.34
N GLY A 550 -20.65 25.18 -29.93
CA GLY A 550 -19.20 25.13 -29.72
C GLY A 550 -18.85 25.58 -28.31
N LEU A 551 -19.16 26.84 -27.97
CA LEU A 551 -19.04 27.42 -26.62
C LEU A 551 -20.37 27.98 -26.12
N TYR A 552 -20.88 27.47 -25.00
CA TYR A 552 -22.07 27.98 -24.32
C TYR A 552 -21.68 28.69 -23.02
N VAL A 553 -22.17 29.92 -22.81
CA VAL A 553 -21.83 30.74 -21.64
C VAL A 553 -23.09 31.24 -20.92
N ARG A 554 -23.19 30.99 -19.61
CA ARG A 554 -24.29 31.45 -18.76
C ARG A 554 -23.80 31.82 -17.34
N GLY A 555 -24.31 32.93 -16.81
CA GLY A 555 -24.18 33.29 -15.39
C GLY A 555 -25.52 33.24 -14.67
N ALA A 556 -25.52 32.89 -13.39
CA ALA A 556 -26.64 33.14 -12.48
C ALA A 556 -26.75 34.62 -12.12
N THR A 557 -27.91 35.04 -11.61
CA THR A 557 -28.12 36.41 -11.14
C THR A 557 -27.02 36.81 -10.14
N ASN A 558 -26.37 37.96 -10.37
CA ASN A 558 -25.24 38.48 -9.58
C ASN A 558 -23.91 37.70 -9.66
N ALA A 559 -23.78 36.70 -10.53
CA ALA A 559 -22.49 36.07 -10.83
C ALA A 559 -21.70 36.93 -11.86
N SER A 560 -20.37 36.98 -11.72
CA SER A 560 -19.50 37.60 -12.72
C SER A 560 -18.70 36.51 -13.43
N LEU A 561 -19.02 36.26 -14.70
CA LEU A 561 -18.31 35.30 -15.54
C LEU A 561 -17.71 36.03 -16.74
N THR A 562 -16.40 35.95 -16.89
CA THR A 562 -15.69 36.46 -18.06
C THR A 562 -15.07 35.30 -18.84
N VAL A 563 -15.37 35.21 -20.13
CA VAL A 563 -14.80 34.21 -21.03
C VAL A 563 -13.98 34.90 -22.10
N HIS A 564 -12.72 34.50 -22.25
CA HIS A 564 -11.83 34.96 -23.31
C HIS A 564 -11.63 33.85 -24.33
N VAL A 565 -11.82 34.16 -25.61
CA VAL A 565 -11.54 33.29 -26.74
C VAL A 565 -10.48 33.97 -27.60
N THR A 566 -9.32 33.33 -27.75
CA THR A 566 -8.15 33.86 -28.45
C THR A 566 -7.55 32.79 -29.36
N ASN A 567 -7.09 33.13 -30.56
CA ASN A 567 -6.42 32.20 -31.50
C ASN A 567 -7.21 30.91 -31.76
N SER A 568 -8.53 30.89 -31.65
CA SER A 568 -9.30 29.63 -31.67
C SER A 568 -10.19 29.55 -32.89
N ILE A 569 -10.47 28.32 -33.36
CA ILE A 569 -11.32 28.07 -34.52
C ILE A 569 -12.61 27.36 -34.08
N PHE A 570 -13.77 27.92 -34.41
CA PHE A 570 -15.10 27.37 -34.13
C PHE A 570 -15.87 27.12 -35.43
N THR A 571 -16.01 25.87 -35.84
CA THR A 571 -16.59 25.52 -37.15
C THR A 571 -17.57 24.36 -37.11
N SER A 572 -18.59 24.43 -37.98
CA SER A 572 -19.59 23.35 -38.19
C SER A 572 -20.41 22.96 -36.95
N ASN A 573 -20.45 23.77 -35.90
CA ASN A 573 -21.30 23.53 -34.74
C ASN A 573 -22.74 23.98 -35.02
N GLY A 574 -23.69 23.57 -34.16
CA GLY A 574 -25.03 24.18 -34.14
C GLY A 574 -24.93 25.70 -34.02
N THR A 575 -24.53 26.20 -32.85
CA THR A 575 -24.09 27.59 -32.67
C THR A 575 -22.58 27.63 -32.39
N GLY A 576 -21.82 28.52 -33.02
CA GLY A 576 -20.39 28.67 -32.73
C GLY A 576 -20.17 29.09 -31.28
N ILE A 577 -20.53 30.34 -30.96
CA ILE A 577 -20.44 30.91 -29.62
C ILE A 577 -21.79 31.48 -29.18
N PHE A 578 -22.31 30.97 -28.08
CA PHE A 578 -23.59 31.36 -27.51
C PHE A 578 -23.42 32.00 -26.12
N ARG A 579 -23.98 33.20 -25.95
CA ARG A 579 -24.08 33.86 -24.64
C ARG A 579 -25.54 33.99 -24.20
N TYR A 580 -25.82 33.43 -23.03
CA TYR A 580 -27.12 33.57 -22.37
C TYR A 580 -27.23 34.93 -21.67
N THR A 581 -28.31 35.68 -21.94
CA THR A 581 -28.45 37.08 -21.49
C THR A 581 -29.59 37.34 -20.51
N THR A 582 -30.46 36.36 -20.25
CA THR A 582 -31.63 36.57 -19.37
C THR A 582 -31.28 36.47 -17.87
N SER A 583 -30.08 36.00 -17.52
CA SER A 583 -29.53 36.00 -16.16
C SER A 583 -28.01 36.24 -16.17
N GLY A 584 -27.51 36.95 -15.15
CA GLY A 584 -26.07 37.01 -14.81
C GLY A 584 -25.12 37.72 -15.77
N ASN A 585 -25.63 38.41 -16.81
CA ASN A 585 -24.89 39.13 -17.85
C ASN A 585 -23.37 38.80 -17.97
N PRO A 586 -23.01 37.57 -18.37
CA PRO A 586 -21.61 37.19 -18.52
C PRO A 586 -20.93 38.02 -19.63
N THR A 587 -19.62 38.21 -19.54
CA THR A 587 -18.83 38.86 -20.59
C THR A 587 -18.12 37.81 -21.44
N VAL A 588 -18.19 37.94 -22.76
CA VAL A 588 -17.50 37.04 -23.70
C VAL A 588 -16.71 37.89 -24.67
N ASN A 589 -15.38 37.75 -24.64
CA ASN A 589 -14.44 38.48 -25.46
C ASN A 589 -13.82 37.52 -26.48
N VAL A 590 -14.05 37.77 -27.77
CA VAL A 590 -13.52 36.95 -28.87
C VAL A 590 -12.52 37.78 -29.64
N THR A 591 -11.28 37.31 -29.76
CA THR A 591 -10.17 38.04 -30.40
C THR A 591 -9.31 37.08 -31.21
N TYR A 592 -8.73 37.52 -32.33
CA TYR A 592 -7.83 36.71 -33.16
C TYR A 592 -8.33 35.28 -33.38
N SER A 593 -9.63 35.10 -33.61
CA SER A 593 -10.27 33.77 -33.68
C SER A 593 -11.15 33.68 -34.92
N ASP A 594 -11.26 32.48 -35.49
CA ASP A 594 -12.14 32.21 -36.63
C ASP A 594 -13.41 31.52 -36.17
N VAL A 595 -14.57 32.09 -36.52
CA VAL A 595 -15.88 31.50 -36.21
C VAL A 595 -16.69 31.44 -37.49
N TRP A 596 -16.73 30.27 -38.12
CA TRP A 596 -17.22 30.11 -39.49
C TRP A 596 -18.09 28.87 -39.71
N SER A 597 -19.03 28.95 -40.64
CA SER A 597 -19.90 27.82 -41.07
C SER A 597 -20.55 27.02 -39.94
N ASN A 598 -20.91 27.70 -38.85
CA ASN A 598 -21.84 27.14 -37.87
C ASN A 598 -23.28 27.42 -38.35
N THR A 599 -24.30 26.73 -37.82
CA THR A 599 -25.70 27.11 -38.15
C THR A 599 -25.96 28.57 -37.74
N THR A 600 -25.34 29.00 -36.65
CA THR A 600 -25.22 30.42 -36.27
C THR A 600 -23.85 30.66 -35.68
N ASN A 601 -23.04 31.56 -36.25
CA ASN A 601 -21.68 31.82 -35.74
C ASN A 601 -21.70 32.42 -34.33
N TYR A 602 -22.51 33.46 -34.11
CA TYR A 602 -22.61 34.13 -32.82
C TYR A 602 -24.07 34.32 -32.40
N THR A 603 -24.36 34.10 -31.11
CA THR A 603 -25.63 34.50 -30.48
C THR A 603 -25.33 35.35 -29.25
N ASN A 604 -25.81 36.59 -29.25
CA ASN A 604 -25.54 37.60 -28.23
C ASN A 604 -24.04 37.83 -27.97
N VAL A 605 -23.16 37.55 -28.93
CA VAL A 605 -21.73 37.82 -28.88
C VAL A 605 -21.36 38.50 -30.19
N THR A 606 -20.30 39.30 -30.19
CA THR A 606 -19.76 39.93 -31.39
C THR A 606 -18.30 39.58 -31.54
N ALA A 607 -17.84 39.47 -32.78
CA ALA A 607 -16.42 39.38 -33.09
C ALA A 607 -15.66 40.61 -32.56
N GLY A 608 -14.52 40.40 -31.92
CA GLY A 608 -13.59 41.45 -31.50
C GLY A 608 -12.36 41.51 -32.41
N THR A 609 -11.35 42.29 -31.98
CA THR A 609 -10.12 42.55 -32.74
C THR A 609 -9.47 41.28 -33.27
N GLY A 610 -9.05 41.29 -34.54
CA GLY A 610 -8.37 40.18 -35.20
C GLY A 610 -9.25 38.97 -35.50
N SER A 611 -10.53 38.97 -35.12
CA SER A 611 -11.40 37.81 -35.39
C SER A 611 -11.87 37.81 -36.84
N ILE A 612 -11.83 36.63 -37.45
CA ILE A 612 -12.26 36.41 -38.83
C ILE A 612 -13.47 35.45 -38.88
N SER A 613 -14.04 35.31 -40.08
CA SER A 613 -15.11 34.36 -40.36
C SER A 613 -14.91 33.84 -41.78
N ALA A 614 -13.94 32.95 -41.93
CA ALA A 614 -13.51 32.40 -43.21
C ALA A 614 -13.42 30.87 -43.14
N ASN A 615 -13.40 30.20 -44.30
CA ASN A 615 -13.18 28.76 -44.31
C ASN A 615 -11.75 28.46 -43.85
N PRO A 616 -11.53 27.65 -42.78
CA PRO A 616 -10.18 27.27 -42.37
C PRO A 616 -9.43 26.40 -43.37
N LEU A 617 -10.12 25.87 -44.39
CA LEU A 617 -9.54 24.96 -45.39
C LEU A 617 -8.82 23.78 -44.73
N TYR A 618 -9.54 23.01 -43.91
CA TYR A 618 -8.99 21.78 -43.34
C TYR A 618 -8.61 20.75 -44.41
N VAL A 619 -7.60 19.91 -44.14
CA VAL A 619 -7.29 18.73 -44.98
C VAL A 619 -8.52 17.85 -45.15
N GLY A 620 -9.31 17.63 -44.09
CA GLY A 620 -10.61 16.99 -44.18
C GLY A 620 -11.39 16.99 -42.87
N ALA A 621 -12.61 16.42 -42.86
CA ALA A 621 -13.44 16.37 -41.65
C ALA A 621 -12.83 15.50 -40.52
N SER A 622 -11.97 14.54 -40.87
CA SER A 622 -11.23 13.70 -39.92
C SER A 622 -9.89 14.30 -39.50
N ASP A 623 -9.33 15.19 -40.32
CA ASP A 623 -8.01 15.83 -40.15
C ASP A 623 -8.14 17.35 -40.24
N LEU A 624 -8.12 17.98 -39.07
CA LEU A 624 -8.38 19.41 -38.91
C LEU A 624 -7.11 20.26 -39.04
N ARG A 625 -6.02 19.71 -39.60
CA ARG A 625 -4.86 20.51 -40.01
C ARG A 625 -5.24 21.45 -41.16
N LEU A 626 -4.64 22.64 -41.17
CA LEU A 626 -4.91 23.67 -42.17
C LEU A 626 -4.22 23.32 -43.50
N GLN A 627 -4.82 23.70 -44.62
CA GLN A 627 -4.16 23.70 -45.93
C GLN A 627 -3.45 25.04 -46.16
N SER A 628 -2.43 25.04 -47.02
CA SER A 628 -1.47 26.14 -47.25
C SER A 628 -2.06 27.50 -47.70
N THR A 629 -3.34 27.56 -48.04
CA THR A 629 -4.02 28.79 -48.45
C THR A 629 -5.06 29.26 -47.44
N SER A 630 -5.04 28.68 -46.25
CA SER A 630 -5.95 29.03 -45.17
C SER A 630 -5.68 30.44 -44.67
N LEU A 631 -6.76 31.21 -44.46
CA LEU A 631 -6.68 32.52 -43.81
C LEU A 631 -6.47 32.42 -42.28
N CYS A 632 -6.43 31.21 -41.74
CA CYS A 632 -6.12 30.97 -40.32
C CYS A 632 -4.61 30.88 -40.07
N ILE A 633 -3.80 30.77 -41.13
CA ILE A 633 -2.33 30.77 -41.07
C ILE A 633 -1.86 32.20 -40.78
N ASP A 634 -0.90 32.36 -39.88
CA ASP A 634 -0.23 33.61 -39.51
C ASP A 634 -1.18 34.73 -39.02
N ALA A 635 -2.42 34.38 -38.67
CA ALA A 635 -3.50 35.34 -38.38
C ALA A 635 -3.76 35.56 -36.88
N GLY A 636 -3.09 34.81 -36.01
CA GLY A 636 -3.21 34.84 -34.56
C GLY A 636 -2.32 35.88 -33.87
N THR A 637 -2.28 35.81 -32.54
CA THR A 637 -1.48 36.70 -31.68
C THR A 637 -0.62 35.90 -30.69
N PRO A 638 0.54 36.41 -30.23
CA PRO A 638 1.32 35.76 -29.17
C PRO A 638 0.59 35.65 -27.82
N SER A 639 -0.50 36.40 -27.61
CA SER A 639 -1.19 36.48 -26.31
C SER A 639 -1.77 35.14 -25.85
N GLY A 640 -1.03 34.45 -24.96
CA GLY A 640 -1.44 33.20 -24.33
C GLY A 640 -1.27 31.96 -25.21
N ALA A 641 -0.67 32.10 -26.40
CA ALA A 641 -0.38 30.99 -27.28
C ALA A 641 0.67 30.05 -26.66
N PRO A 642 0.50 28.72 -26.79
CA PRO A 642 1.51 27.75 -26.34
C PRO A 642 2.76 27.79 -27.25
N ASN A 643 3.89 27.26 -26.76
CA ASN A 643 5.14 27.18 -27.54
C ASN A 643 5.13 26.06 -28.59
N VAL A 644 4.19 25.11 -28.48
CA VAL A 644 4.00 24.01 -29.42
C VAL A 644 2.52 23.80 -29.71
N ASP A 645 2.20 23.29 -30.89
CA ASP A 645 0.84 22.93 -31.30
C ASP A 645 0.39 21.55 -30.75
N PHE A 646 -0.76 21.05 -31.20
CA PHE A 646 -1.33 19.79 -30.74
C PHE A 646 -0.46 18.57 -31.10
N ASP A 647 0.25 18.60 -32.22
CA ASP A 647 1.16 17.54 -32.66
C ASP A 647 2.56 17.66 -32.04
N GLY A 648 2.85 18.77 -31.38
CA GLY A 648 4.15 19.09 -30.79
C GLY A 648 5.07 19.89 -31.71
N ASN A 649 4.57 20.40 -32.84
CA ASN A 649 5.33 21.30 -33.71
C ASN A 649 5.59 22.63 -32.99
N PRO A 650 6.79 23.24 -33.14
CA PRO A 650 7.07 24.58 -32.62
C PRO A 650 6.07 25.62 -33.12
N ARG A 651 5.85 26.66 -32.31
CA ARG A 651 4.97 27.80 -32.62
C ARG A 651 5.60 29.09 -32.08
N PRO A 652 5.64 30.20 -32.86
CA PRO A 652 5.13 30.36 -34.22
C PRO A 652 6.06 29.81 -35.31
N LEU A 653 5.50 29.43 -36.46
CA LEU A 653 6.21 29.18 -37.72
C LEU A 653 5.73 30.16 -38.79
N ASP A 654 6.59 30.49 -39.76
CA ASP A 654 6.20 31.30 -40.92
C ASP A 654 5.50 30.40 -41.95
N GLY A 655 4.17 30.30 -41.83
CA GLY A 655 3.37 29.36 -42.60
C GLY A 655 3.09 29.82 -44.02
N ASP A 656 2.95 31.13 -44.25
CA ASP A 656 2.69 31.72 -45.56
C ASP A 656 3.93 32.33 -46.24
N GLY A 657 5.04 32.48 -45.52
CA GLY A 657 6.30 33.05 -46.01
C GLY A 657 6.25 34.58 -46.15
N ILE A 658 5.27 35.25 -45.55
CA ILE A 658 4.98 36.68 -45.73
C ILE A 658 4.89 37.36 -44.35
N ASN A 659 5.74 38.36 -44.13
CA ASN A 659 5.84 39.15 -42.89
C ASN A 659 6.50 38.41 -41.70
N GLY A 660 7.06 37.22 -41.92
CA GLY A 660 7.79 36.44 -40.91
C GLY A 660 6.87 35.67 -39.98
N ALA A 661 7.46 34.79 -39.15
CA ALA A 661 6.73 33.86 -38.30
C ALA A 661 5.65 34.53 -37.43
N ALA A 662 4.40 34.11 -37.60
CA ALA A 662 3.28 34.51 -36.77
C ALA A 662 2.50 33.29 -36.27
N PHE A 663 1.50 33.52 -35.44
CA PHE A 663 0.79 32.43 -34.75
C PHE A 663 -0.42 31.99 -35.56
N ASP A 664 -0.60 30.70 -35.81
CA ASP A 664 -1.83 30.24 -36.44
C ASP A 664 -3.02 30.22 -35.47
N MET A 665 -4.23 30.37 -36.01
CA MET A 665 -5.44 30.07 -35.27
C MET A 665 -5.68 28.56 -35.19
N GLY A 666 -6.25 28.10 -34.08
CA GLY A 666 -6.62 26.71 -33.85
C GLY A 666 -5.54 25.91 -33.12
N ALA A 667 -5.78 24.60 -33.02
CA ALA A 667 -4.95 23.65 -32.30
C ALA A 667 -3.70 23.19 -33.07
N TYR A 668 -3.65 23.37 -34.38
CA TYR A 668 -2.52 22.98 -35.21
C TYR A 668 -1.75 24.22 -35.66
N GLU A 669 -0.42 24.09 -35.77
CA GLU A 669 0.41 25.00 -36.54
C GLU A 669 0.55 24.42 -37.95
N PHE A 670 0.42 25.27 -38.96
CA PHE A 670 0.67 24.94 -40.33
C PHE A 670 2.17 24.84 -40.55
N VAL A 671 2.64 23.60 -40.63
CA VAL A 671 3.95 23.31 -41.18
C VAL A 671 3.85 23.36 -42.70
N GLY A 672 4.45 24.40 -43.30
CA GLY A 672 4.57 24.52 -44.75
C GLY A 672 5.14 23.27 -45.40
N LEU A 673 4.88 23.08 -46.70
CA LEU A 673 5.72 22.19 -47.49
C LEU A 673 7.13 22.75 -47.37
N SER A 674 8.05 21.93 -46.87
CA SER A 674 9.45 22.27 -46.76
C SER A 674 9.93 22.85 -48.11
N VAL A 675 10.53 24.04 -48.04
CA VAL A 675 10.93 24.77 -49.24
C VAL A 675 12.30 24.27 -49.63
N CYS A 676 12.30 23.29 -50.53
CA CYS A 676 13.55 22.79 -51.07
C CYS A 676 14.44 23.93 -51.58
N GLY A 677 15.60 24.09 -50.98
CA GLY A 677 16.57 25.13 -51.25
C GLY A 677 16.68 26.22 -50.18
N ASP A 678 16.07 26.04 -49.01
CA ASP A 678 16.17 26.99 -47.89
C ASP A 678 17.30 26.64 -46.90
N GLY A 679 17.92 25.46 -47.04
CA GLY A 679 19.04 25.00 -46.22
C GLY A 679 18.63 24.34 -44.90
N VAL A 680 17.34 24.04 -44.70
CA VAL A 680 16.80 23.35 -43.53
C VAL A 680 16.01 22.13 -43.98
N VAL A 681 16.40 20.93 -43.54
CA VAL A 681 15.70 19.69 -43.92
C VAL A 681 14.31 19.64 -43.25
N GLY A 682 13.25 19.85 -44.03
CA GLY A 682 11.87 19.80 -43.56
C GLY A 682 11.10 18.50 -43.90
N PRO A 683 9.81 18.40 -43.50
CA PRO A 683 9.01 17.19 -43.68
C PRO A 683 8.78 16.84 -45.16
N GLY A 684 9.42 15.76 -45.64
CA GLY A 684 9.32 15.29 -47.03
C GLY A 684 10.61 15.47 -47.85
N GLU A 685 11.59 16.19 -47.31
CA GLU A 685 12.92 16.33 -47.90
C GLU A 685 13.86 15.24 -47.40
N VAL A 686 14.67 14.72 -48.32
CA VAL A 686 15.74 13.78 -47.96
C VAL A 686 17.02 14.54 -47.59
N CYS A 687 17.21 15.73 -48.15
CA CYS A 687 18.31 16.66 -47.87
C CYS A 687 18.00 18.05 -48.45
N ASP A 688 18.63 19.10 -47.93
CA ASP A 688 18.52 20.48 -48.44
C ASP A 688 19.84 21.24 -48.25
N ASP A 689 20.56 21.51 -49.34
CA ASP A 689 21.82 22.27 -49.37
C ASP A 689 21.60 23.77 -49.69
N GLY A 690 20.39 24.28 -49.49
CA GLY A 690 20.04 25.67 -49.74
C GLY A 690 20.10 26.04 -51.23
N ALA A 691 20.59 27.24 -51.52
CA ALA A 691 20.77 27.72 -52.90
C ALA A 691 21.75 26.86 -53.75
N GLN A 692 22.42 25.87 -53.15
CA GLN A 692 23.29 24.94 -53.87
C GLN A 692 22.54 23.73 -54.45
N ASN A 693 21.24 23.59 -54.20
CA ASN A 693 20.43 22.51 -54.76
C ASN A 693 20.44 22.56 -56.30
N GLY A 694 20.57 21.38 -56.92
CA GLY A 694 20.76 21.22 -58.35
C GLY A 694 22.19 21.34 -58.85
N GLN A 695 23.15 21.68 -57.99
CA GLN A 695 24.57 21.61 -58.33
C GLN A 695 25.10 20.19 -58.19
N TYR A 696 26.16 19.90 -58.92
CA TYR A 696 26.81 18.59 -58.92
C TYR A 696 27.39 18.27 -57.52
N GLY A 697 27.04 17.12 -56.95
CA GLY A 697 27.41 16.75 -55.58
C GLY A 697 26.58 17.40 -54.47
N ARG A 698 25.39 17.93 -54.79
CA ARG A 698 24.43 18.53 -53.85
C ARG A 698 23.05 17.88 -53.98
N CYS A 699 22.09 18.25 -53.16
CA CYS A 699 20.70 17.80 -53.27
C CYS A 699 20.09 18.13 -54.65
N ARG A 700 19.12 17.32 -55.08
CA ARG A 700 18.33 17.61 -56.28
C ARG A 700 17.65 18.96 -56.12
N THR A 701 17.33 19.62 -57.23
CA THR A 701 16.57 20.88 -57.24
C THR A 701 15.18 20.76 -56.57
N ASP A 702 14.71 19.54 -56.31
CA ASP A 702 13.44 19.25 -55.65
C ASP A 702 13.59 18.54 -54.29
N CYS A 703 14.83 18.38 -53.78
CA CYS A 703 15.15 17.80 -52.47
C CYS A 703 14.60 16.40 -52.21
N SER A 704 14.12 15.74 -53.28
CA SER A 704 13.64 14.35 -53.27
C SER A 704 14.76 13.34 -53.01
N GLY A 705 16.00 13.79 -52.98
CA GLY A 705 17.20 12.99 -52.79
C GLY A 705 18.45 13.73 -53.28
N LEU A 706 19.57 13.01 -53.26
CA LEU A 706 20.85 13.51 -53.76
C LEU A 706 20.80 13.72 -55.28
N GLY A 707 21.36 14.84 -55.73
CA GLY A 707 21.49 15.22 -57.14
C GLY A 707 22.58 14.46 -57.89
N PRO A 708 22.81 14.83 -59.16
CA PRO A 708 23.86 14.24 -59.98
C PRO A 708 25.23 14.41 -59.31
N ARG A 709 25.97 13.33 -59.14
CA ARG A 709 27.20 13.29 -58.34
C ARG A 709 28.04 12.07 -58.72
N CYS A 710 29.35 12.16 -58.51
CA CYS A 710 30.25 11.05 -58.78
C CYS A 710 29.88 9.81 -57.96
N GLY A 711 29.75 8.68 -58.66
CA GLY A 711 29.36 7.38 -58.12
C GLY A 711 27.84 7.17 -58.10
N ASP A 712 27.08 7.87 -58.94
CA ASP A 712 25.63 7.67 -59.07
C ASP A 712 25.22 6.70 -60.20
N GLY A 713 26.19 6.22 -60.96
CA GLY A 713 26.07 5.19 -61.99
C GLY A 713 25.73 5.75 -63.36
N ILE A 714 25.75 7.08 -63.51
CA ILE A 714 25.34 7.77 -64.72
C ILE A 714 26.35 8.88 -65.01
N THR A 715 27.23 8.71 -66.02
CA THR A 715 28.14 9.78 -66.47
C THR A 715 27.38 11.07 -66.81
N ASN A 716 27.49 12.08 -65.95
CA ASN A 716 26.79 13.36 -66.04
C ASN A 716 27.65 14.50 -65.44
N GLY A 717 27.29 15.77 -65.69
CA GLY A 717 28.10 16.89 -65.17
C GLY A 717 29.56 16.90 -65.71
N PRO A 718 30.59 17.13 -64.85
CA PRO A 718 31.99 17.22 -65.27
C PRO A 718 32.73 15.85 -65.40
N GLU A 719 32.02 14.73 -65.30
CA GLU A 719 32.59 13.37 -65.23
C GLU A 719 33.12 12.84 -66.58
N GLN A 720 34.25 12.11 -66.56
CA GLN A 720 34.79 11.36 -67.70
C GLN A 720 34.39 9.87 -67.68
N CYS A 721 34.04 9.35 -66.50
CA CYS A 721 33.53 8.01 -66.23
C CYS A 721 32.67 8.07 -64.94
N ASP A 722 31.72 7.16 -64.75
CA ASP A 722 30.98 6.95 -63.49
C ASP A 722 30.42 5.53 -63.53
N ASP A 723 30.86 4.69 -62.61
CA ASP A 723 30.51 3.28 -62.52
C ASP A 723 29.62 2.96 -61.30
N GLY A 724 29.04 4.01 -60.69
CA GLY A 724 28.00 3.90 -59.67
C GLY A 724 28.48 3.50 -58.30
N ASN A 725 29.78 3.62 -58.04
CA ASN A 725 30.37 3.33 -56.76
C ASN A 725 31.37 4.42 -56.36
N GLN A 726 31.90 4.36 -55.13
CA GLN A 726 32.93 5.29 -54.64
C GLN A 726 34.24 4.54 -54.38
N SER A 727 34.69 3.76 -55.36
CA SER A 727 35.98 3.09 -55.37
C SER A 727 36.98 3.77 -56.31
N ASN A 728 38.17 4.10 -55.80
CA ASN A 728 39.30 4.53 -56.64
C ASN A 728 40.07 3.33 -57.26
N THR A 729 39.66 2.09 -57.01
CA THR A 729 40.45 0.88 -57.34
C THR A 729 39.95 0.13 -58.57
N ASP A 730 39.08 0.74 -59.36
CA ASP A 730 38.61 0.24 -60.64
C ASP A 730 38.98 1.24 -61.75
N ALA A 731 38.40 1.08 -62.94
CA ALA A 731 38.76 1.90 -64.09
C ALA A 731 38.31 3.37 -63.98
N CYS A 732 37.49 3.71 -62.97
CA CYS A 732 36.98 5.04 -62.75
C CYS A 732 37.23 5.53 -61.32
N LEU A 733 38.08 6.55 -61.16
CA LEU A 733 38.35 7.13 -59.84
C LEU A 733 37.09 7.79 -59.25
N ASN A 734 37.02 7.94 -57.92
CA ASN A 734 36.00 8.69 -57.15
C ASN A 734 35.91 10.18 -57.49
N THR A 735 36.87 10.68 -58.26
CA THR A 735 36.79 12.01 -58.89
C THR A 735 36.14 11.97 -60.27
N CYS A 736 35.64 10.81 -60.69
CA CYS A 736 35.03 10.49 -61.97
C CYS A 736 35.96 10.77 -63.17
N MET A 737 37.22 10.33 -63.03
CA MET A 737 38.29 10.45 -64.01
C MET A 737 38.88 9.06 -64.31
N MET A 738 39.33 8.81 -65.54
CA MET A 738 39.92 7.52 -65.95
C MET A 738 41.29 7.28 -65.27
N ALA A 739 41.57 6.04 -64.88
CA ALA A 739 42.68 5.67 -64.01
C ALA A 739 44.01 5.25 -64.75
N ALA A 740 45.21 5.42 -64.14
CA ALA A 740 46.54 5.14 -64.75
C ALA A 740 47.72 4.88 -63.75
N CYS A 741 48.69 3.98 -64.06
CA CYS A 741 49.83 3.66 -63.16
C CYS A 741 50.74 4.85 -62.80
N GLY A 742 50.98 5.01 -61.49
CA GLY A 742 51.66 6.09 -60.80
C GLY A 742 50.71 7.18 -60.25
N ASP A 743 49.39 6.94 -60.26
CA ASP A 743 48.38 7.91 -59.80
C ASP A 743 47.99 7.76 -58.32
N GLY A 744 48.55 6.75 -57.65
CA GLY A 744 48.38 6.50 -56.22
C GLY A 744 47.23 5.57 -55.86
N PHE A 745 46.60 4.92 -56.85
CA PHE A 745 45.53 3.95 -56.61
C PHE A 745 45.75 2.65 -57.41
N VAL A 746 45.75 1.50 -56.73
CA VAL A 746 45.92 0.19 -57.39
C VAL A 746 44.62 -0.26 -58.05
N GLN A 747 44.61 -0.37 -59.39
CA GLN A 747 43.38 -0.63 -60.15
C GLN A 747 43.27 -2.08 -60.65
N ALA A 748 42.17 -2.74 -60.31
CA ALA A 748 41.97 -4.17 -60.59
C ALA A 748 41.92 -4.49 -62.11
N GLY A 749 42.90 -5.25 -62.60
CA GLY A 749 43.03 -5.64 -64.00
C GLY A 749 43.85 -4.69 -64.88
N VAL A 750 44.34 -3.58 -64.29
CA VAL A 750 45.24 -2.61 -64.94
C VAL A 750 46.66 -2.71 -64.34
N GLU A 751 46.79 -2.84 -63.01
CA GLU A 751 48.08 -2.99 -62.31
C GLU A 751 48.00 -3.81 -61.00
N GLN A 752 49.14 -4.28 -60.46
CA GLN A 752 49.18 -5.11 -59.23
C GLN A 752 49.66 -4.34 -57.99
N CYS A 753 50.29 -3.17 -58.16
CA CYS A 753 50.59 -2.19 -57.12
C CYS A 753 50.83 -0.82 -57.76
N ASP A 754 50.69 0.26 -56.99
CA ASP A 754 50.93 1.66 -57.37
C ASP A 754 51.12 2.44 -56.06
N ASP A 755 52.29 3.01 -55.84
CA ASP A 755 52.66 3.78 -54.65
C ASP A 755 52.74 5.29 -54.92
N GLY A 756 52.07 5.75 -55.98
CA GLY A 756 51.96 7.16 -56.36
C GLY A 756 53.28 7.76 -56.85
N ASN A 757 54.28 6.93 -57.14
CA ASN A 757 55.59 7.37 -57.59
C ASN A 757 56.22 6.39 -58.61
N GLN A 758 57.49 6.60 -59.00
CA GLN A 758 58.21 5.74 -59.94
C GLN A 758 59.58 5.27 -59.38
N SER A 759 59.58 4.62 -58.21
CA SER A 759 60.74 4.03 -57.55
C SER A 759 60.70 2.48 -57.55
N ASN A 760 61.87 1.83 -57.35
CA ASN A 760 62.02 0.36 -57.31
C ASN A 760 62.52 -0.16 -55.94
N ASN A 761 62.67 0.71 -54.95
CA ASN A 761 63.29 0.38 -53.64
C ASN A 761 62.27 0.40 -52.49
N ASP A 762 60.99 0.37 -52.83
CA ASP A 762 59.79 0.48 -52.01
C ASP A 762 58.80 -0.64 -52.38
N ALA A 763 57.58 -0.59 -51.86
CA ALA A 763 56.63 -1.70 -51.90
C ALA A 763 56.17 -2.06 -53.33
N CYS A 764 56.27 -1.14 -54.29
CA CYS A 764 55.93 -1.37 -55.68
C CYS A 764 57.12 -1.17 -56.62
N LEU A 765 57.31 -2.07 -57.58
CA LEU A 765 58.27 -1.85 -58.67
C LEU A 765 57.64 -0.96 -59.74
N ASN A 766 58.46 -0.23 -60.50
CA ASN A 766 58.06 0.60 -61.66
C ASN A 766 57.35 -0.15 -62.81
N THR A 767 57.27 -1.48 -62.72
CA THR A 767 56.47 -2.33 -63.60
C THR A 767 55.10 -2.66 -63.02
N CYS A 768 54.73 -1.99 -61.93
CA CYS A 768 53.47 -2.12 -61.19
C CYS A 768 53.25 -3.58 -60.68
N ILE A 769 54.31 -4.21 -60.12
CA ILE A 769 54.32 -5.56 -59.49
C ILE A 769 54.92 -5.49 -58.06
N PRO A 770 54.31 -6.11 -57.02
CA PRO A 770 54.75 -5.98 -55.63
C PRO A 770 55.98 -6.83 -55.26
N ALA A 771 56.75 -6.37 -54.27
CA ALA A 771 57.75 -7.19 -53.55
C ALA A 771 57.07 -8.18 -52.56
N PHE A 772 57.70 -9.32 -52.21
CA PHE A 772 57.09 -10.37 -51.37
C PHE A 772 57.98 -10.87 -50.21
N CYS A 773 57.30 -11.37 -49.17
CA CYS A 773 57.82 -11.86 -47.89
C CYS A 773 58.34 -13.31 -47.92
N GLY A 774 59.39 -13.63 -47.14
CA GLY A 774 59.98 -14.96 -47.00
C GLY A 774 61.16 -15.19 -47.96
N ASP A 775 61.70 -14.10 -48.52
CA ASP A 775 62.83 -14.11 -49.45
C ASP A 775 64.19 -13.96 -48.74
N GLY A 776 64.16 -13.80 -47.41
CA GLY A 776 65.32 -13.74 -46.53
C GLY A 776 65.90 -12.34 -46.34
N PHE A 777 65.20 -11.28 -46.75
CA PHE A 777 65.68 -9.89 -46.65
C PHE A 777 64.68 -8.96 -45.99
N THR A 778 64.92 -8.58 -44.73
CA THR A 778 64.09 -7.58 -44.03
C THR A 778 64.27 -6.16 -44.58
N ARG A 779 63.22 -5.57 -45.14
CA ARG A 779 63.21 -4.19 -45.68
C ARG A 779 62.47 -3.23 -44.77
N ALA A 780 63.16 -2.16 -44.36
CA ALA A 780 62.68 -1.20 -43.38
C ALA A 780 61.39 -0.49 -43.86
N GLY A 781 60.29 -0.70 -43.13
CA GLY A 781 58.98 -0.11 -43.43
C GLY A 781 58.09 -0.95 -44.34
N VAL A 782 58.57 -2.10 -44.85
CA VAL A 782 57.77 -3.03 -45.69
C VAL A 782 57.51 -4.34 -44.95
N GLU A 783 58.49 -4.86 -44.19
CA GLU A 783 58.31 -6.05 -43.36
C GLU A 783 58.97 -5.93 -41.98
N GLN A 784 58.34 -6.51 -40.96
CA GLN A 784 58.78 -6.41 -39.56
C GLN A 784 59.78 -7.50 -39.18
N CYS A 785 59.70 -8.66 -39.83
CA CYS A 785 60.63 -9.79 -39.72
C CYS A 785 60.61 -10.59 -41.03
N ASP A 786 61.66 -11.34 -41.36
CA ASP A 786 61.67 -12.34 -42.44
C ASP A 786 62.64 -13.44 -41.98
N ASP A 787 62.11 -14.64 -41.74
CA ASP A 787 62.87 -15.78 -41.21
C ASP A 787 63.21 -16.84 -42.28
N GLY A 788 63.01 -16.47 -43.56
CA GLY A 788 63.40 -17.24 -44.73
C GLY A 788 62.58 -18.52 -44.95
N ASN A 789 61.39 -18.63 -44.34
CA ASN A 789 60.51 -19.77 -44.55
C ASN A 789 59.03 -19.35 -44.71
N GLN A 790 58.13 -20.34 -44.81
CA GLN A 790 56.68 -20.14 -44.95
C GLN A 790 55.90 -20.93 -43.89
N SER A 791 56.34 -20.85 -42.63
CA SER A 791 55.63 -21.37 -41.45
C SER A 791 54.99 -20.25 -40.64
N ASN A 792 53.66 -20.28 -40.45
CA ASN A 792 52.98 -19.43 -39.45
C ASN A 792 53.15 -19.94 -38.00
N ASN A 793 53.84 -21.09 -37.84
CA ASN A 793 54.23 -21.80 -36.63
C ASN A 793 55.00 -21.05 -35.53
N ASP A 794 55.70 -19.98 -35.92
CA ASP A 794 56.90 -19.48 -35.25
C ASP A 794 56.93 -17.95 -35.25
N ALA A 795 57.97 -17.34 -34.68
CA ALA A 795 58.01 -15.92 -34.33
C ALA A 795 57.79 -14.92 -35.50
N CYS A 796 57.83 -15.37 -36.76
CA CYS A 796 57.55 -14.56 -37.94
C CYS A 796 56.48 -15.23 -38.80
N LEU A 797 55.33 -14.58 -39.01
CA LEU A 797 54.30 -15.14 -39.89
C LEU A 797 54.76 -15.10 -41.36
N ASN A 798 54.13 -15.89 -42.23
CA ASN A 798 54.33 -15.88 -43.69
C ASN A 798 53.95 -14.55 -44.37
N THR A 799 53.42 -13.62 -43.58
CA THR A 799 53.13 -12.24 -43.97
C THR A 799 54.24 -11.28 -43.53
N CYS A 800 55.33 -11.79 -42.95
CA CYS A 800 56.50 -11.05 -42.49
C CYS A 800 56.19 -10.00 -41.42
N ALA A 801 55.13 -10.28 -40.66
CA ALA A 801 54.78 -9.60 -39.43
C ALA A 801 55.25 -10.42 -38.24
N HIS A 802 55.68 -9.74 -37.18
CA HIS A 802 55.85 -10.40 -35.91
C HIS A 802 54.50 -10.96 -35.48
N ALA A 803 54.49 -12.23 -35.15
CA ALA A 803 53.27 -12.87 -34.74
C ALA A 803 52.81 -12.39 -33.37
N THR A 804 51.50 -12.23 -33.23
CA THR A 804 50.87 -11.62 -32.07
C THR A 804 49.53 -12.28 -31.83
N CYS A 805 49.17 -12.42 -30.57
CA CYS A 805 47.86 -12.92 -30.19
C CYS A 805 46.69 -12.21 -30.93
N GLY A 806 45.75 -13.00 -31.46
CA GLY A 806 44.59 -12.55 -32.23
C GLY A 806 44.83 -12.54 -33.74
N ASP A 807 45.88 -13.20 -34.22
CA ASP A 807 46.27 -13.27 -35.63
C ASP A 807 45.71 -14.51 -36.37
N GLY A 808 44.98 -15.36 -35.65
CA GLY A 808 44.27 -16.53 -36.15
C GLY A 808 45.11 -17.81 -36.17
N PHE A 809 46.34 -17.81 -35.64
CA PHE A 809 47.25 -18.96 -35.71
C PHE A 809 47.76 -19.42 -34.34
N ILE A 810 47.15 -20.49 -33.79
CA ILE A 810 47.58 -21.07 -32.49
C ILE A 810 48.96 -21.74 -32.59
N ARG A 811 49.93 -21.21 -31.83
CA ARG A 811 51.26 -21.82 -31.65
C ARG A 811 51.31 -22.74 -30.45
N THR A 812 51.57 -24.03 -30.71
CA THR A 812 51.67 -25.07 -29.67
C THR A 812 52.77 -24.74 -28.65
N GLY A 813 52.38 -24.43 -27.42
CA GLY A 813 53.28 -24.13 -26.30
C GLY A 813 53.62 -22.65 -26.08
N VAL A 814 53.08 -21.74 -26.91
CA VAL A 814 53.24 -20.27 -26.77
C VAL A 814 51.90 -19.60 -26.46
N GLU A 815 50.82 -20.01 -27.11
CA GLU A 815 49.46 -19.54 -26.85
C GLU A 815 48.45 -20.70 -26.76
N GLN A 816 47.40 -20.51 -25.97
CA GLN A 816 46.41 -21.56 -25.66
C GLN A 816 45.14 -21.46 -26.52
N CYS A 817 44.85 -20.29 -27.09
CA CYS A 817 43.81 -20.05 -28.09
C CYS A 817 44.23 -18.86 -28.97
N ASP A 818 43.57 -18.71 -30.12
CA ASP A 818 43.62 -17.51 -30.97
C ASP A 818 42.38 -17.57 -31.89
N ASP A 819 41.48 -16.59 -31.79
CA ASP A 819 40.23 -16.51 -32.57
C ASP A 819 40.27 -15.42 -33.66
N GLY A 820 41.47 -14.95 -34.01
CA GLY A 820 41.71 -14.10 -35.18
C GLY A 820 41.20 -12.68 -35.03
N ASN A 821 40.96 -12.21 -33.80
CA ASN A 821 40.56 -10.84 -33.54
C ASN A 821 41.16 -10.33 -32.20
N GLN A 822 40.94 -9.04 -31.91
CA GLN A 822 41.40 -8.39 -30.67
C GLN A 822 40.23 -7.98 -29.76
N SER A 823 39.21 -8.83 -29.66
CA SER A 823 38.14 -8.71 -28.68
C SER A 823 38.47 -9.56 -27.45
N ASN A 824 38.22 -8.99 -26.27
CA ASN A 824 38.25 -9.78 -25.02
C ASN A 824 36.87 -10.39 -24.68
N ASN A 825 35.83 -10.07 -25.48
CA ASN A 825 34.43 -10.40 -25.20
C ASN A 825 33.94 -11.66 -25.96
N ASP A 826 34.87 -12.53 -26.37
CA ASP A 826 34.65 -13.79 -27.06
C ASP A 826 35.60 -14.86 -26.51
N ALA A 827 35.71 -16.01 -27.19
CA ALA A 827 36.24 -17.25 -26.61
C ALA A 827 37.76 -17.23 -26.36
N CYS A 828 38.49 -16.25 -26.90
CA CYS A 828 39.91 -16.03 -26.63
C CYS A 828 40.15 -14.58 -26.20
N LEU A 829 40.97 -14.35 -25.16
CA LEU A 829 41.37 -12.99 -24.80
C LEU A 829 42.49 -12.50 -25.72
N ASN A 830 42.69 -11.17 -25.80
CA ASN A 830 43.80 -10.53 -26.51
C ASN A 830 45.20 -10.89 -25.96
N THR A 831 45.26 -11.68 -24.87
CA THR A 831 46.49 -12.24 -24.30
C THR A 831 46.68 -13.73 -24.64
N CYS A 832 45.78 -14.31 -25.43
CA CYS A 832 45.82 -15.64 -26.01
C CYS A 832 45.78 -16.78 -24.99
N VAL A 833 44.93 -16.53 -24.01
CA VAL A 833 44.46 -17.50 -23.03
C VAL A 833 42.96 -17.67 -23.27
N PRO A 834 42.44 -18.92 -23.25
CA PRO A 834 41.02 -19.18 -23.34
C PRO A 834 40.30 -18.31 -22.34
N ALA A 835 39.29 -17.64 -22.84
CA ALA A 835 38.50 -16.75 -22.05
C ALA A 835 37.73 -17.57 -21.00
N THR A 836 37.86 -17.20 -19.74
CA THR A 836 37.35 -17.97 -18.59
C THR A 836 36.64 -17.05 -17.65
N CYS A 837 35.56 -17.53 -17.06
CA CYS A 837 34.86 -16.78 -16.03
C CYS A 837 35.81 -16.20 -14.95
N GLY A 838 35.70 -14.91 -14.69
CA GLY A 838 36.54 -14.16 -13.76
C GLY A 838 37.72 -13.46 -14.42
N ASP A 839 37.65 -13.15 -15.72
CA ASP A 839 38.71 -12.48 -16.47
C ASP A 839 38.47 -10.97 -16.70
N GLY A 840 37.30 -10.48 -16.27
CA GLY A 840 36.91 -9.07 -16.20
C GLY A 840 36.09 -8.62 -17.40
N PHE A 841 35.70 -9.54 -18.28
CA PHE A 841 35.04 -9.22 -19.54
C PHE A 841 33.70 -9.96 -19.68
N VAL A 842 32.60 -9.23 -19.56
CA VAL A 842 31.23 -9.78 -19.67
C VAL A 842 30.85 -10.06 -21.13
N ARG A 843 30.58 -11.33 -21.46
CA ARG A 843 30.13 -11.74 -22.79
C ARG A 843 28.61 -11.85 -22.90
N THR A 844 28.01 -10.93 -23.66
CA THR A 844 26.56 -10.85 -23.89
C THR A 844 25.99 -12.17 -24.40
N GLY A 845 25.12 -12.80 -23.61
CA GLY A 845 24.43 -14.05 -23.98
C GLY A 845 25.18 -15.35 -23.66
N VAL A 846 26.39 -15.27 -23.10
CA VAL A 846 27.20 -16.42 -22.65
C VAL A 846 27.34 -16.43 -21.12
N GLU A 847 27.61 -15.28 -20.52
CA GLU A 847 27.67 -15.10 -19.06
C GLU A 847 26.81 -13.93 -18.58
N GLN A 848 26.33 -14.02 -17.33
CA GLN A 848 25.45 -13.01 -16.73
C GLN A 848 26.23 -11.87 -16.05
N CYS A 849 27.49 -12.14 -15.66
CA CYS A 849 28.45 -11.24 -15.04
C CYS A 849 29.87 -11.76 -15.26
N ASP A 850 30.88 -10.92 -15.00
CA ASP A 850 32.29 -11.27 -14.86
C ASP A 850 32.97 -10.09 -14.14
N ASP A 851 33.50 -10.30 -12.94
CA ASP A 851 34.12 -9.28 -12.08
C ASP A 851 35.65 -9.39 -11.99
N GLY A 852 36.26 -10.14 -12.92
CA GLY A 852 37.71 -10.15 -13.07
C GLY A 852 38.48 -10.91 -12.02
N ASN A 853 37.82 -11.79 -11.27
CA ASN A 853 38.48 -12.67 -10.33
C ASN A 853 37.79 -14.05 -10.22
N GLN A 854 38.47 -15.01 -9.58
CA GLN A 854 37.94 -16.37 -9.34
C GLN A 854 37.45 -16.58 -7.91
N SER A 855 36.84 -15.55 -7.34
CA SER A 855 36.17 -15.61 -6.06
C SER A 855 34.73 -16.07 -6.28
N ASN A 856 34.28 -17.05 -5.51
CA ASN A 856 32.85 -17.28 -5.37
C ASN A 856 32.24 -16.39 -4.28
N ASN A 857 33.00 -15.43 -3.73
CA ASN A 857 32.63 -14.64 -2.54
C ASN A 857 32.22 -13.18 -2.86
N ASP A 858 31.88 -12.88 -4.10
CA ASP A 858 31.45 -11.57 -4.64
C ASP A 858 30.33 -11.71 -5.69
N ALA A 859 29.96 -10.63 -6.38
CA ALA A 859 28.68 -10.54 -7.08
C ALA A 859 28.58 -11.51 -8.26
N CYS A 860 29.74 -12.00 -8.75
CA CYS A 860 29.82 -12.96 -9.81
C CYS A 860 30.42 -14.28 -9.32
N LEU A 861 29.71 -15.38 -9.53
CA LEU A 861 30.25 -16.71 -9.26
C LEU A 861 31.35 -17.06 -10.28
N ASN A 862 32.28 -17.96 -9.91
CA ASN A 862 33.25 -18.58 -10.84
C ASN A 862 32.61 -19.37 -11.99
N THR A 863 31.29 -19.56 -11.95
CA THR A 863 30.47 -20.12 -13.03
C THR A 863 29.83 -19.06 -13.93
N CYS A 864 30.10 -17.78 -13.68
CA CYS A 864 29.68 -16.63 -14.48
C CYS A 864 28.18 -16.45 -14.58
N THR A 865 27.57 -16.75 -13.46
CA THR A 865 26.18 -16.52 -13.12
C THR A 865 26.16 -15.53 -11.98
N ASN A 866 25.20 -14.60 -11.98
CA ASN A 866 25.04 -13.69 -10.86
C ASN A 866 24.86 -14.51 -9.57
N ALA A 867 25.59 -14.15 -8.53
CA ALA A 867 25.42 -14.72 -7.21
C ALA A 867 23.94 -14.60 -6.79
N ALA A 868 23.38 -15.68 -6.24
CA ALA A 868 21.99 -15.75 -5.85
C ALA A 868 21.90 -16.01 -4.35
N CYS A 869 21.07 -15.21 -3.69
CA CYS A 869 20.82 -15.33 -2.27
C CYS A 869 20.26 -16.71 -1.88
N GLY A 870 20.86 -17.35 -0.86
CA GLY A 870 20.43 -18.62 -0.28
C GLY A 870 21.18 -19.85 -0.81
N ASP A 871 22.41 -19.68 -1.30
CA ASP A 871 23.23 -20.74 -1.90
C ASP A 871 24.40 -21.25 -1.01
N GLY A 872 24.52 -20.67 0.18
CA GLY A 872 25.37 -21.11 1.29
C GLY A 872 26.70 -20.37 1.38
N PHE A 873 26.87 -19.28 0.63
CA PHE A 873 28.11 -18.53 0.56
C PHE A 873 27.88 -17.04 0.83
N VAL A 874 28.43 -16.52 1.94
CA VAL A 874 28.33 -15.09 2.28
C VAL A 874 29.35 -14.28 1.49
N ARG A 875 28.87 -13.32 0.69
CA ARG A 875 29.68 -12.56 -0.27
C ARG A 875 29.83 -11.09 0.12
N THR A 876 31.08 -10.66 0.34
CA THR A 876 31.37 -9.35 0.96
C THR A 876 30.96 -8.20 0.07
N GLY A 877 30.02 -7.36 0.53
CA GLY A 877 29.52 -6.19 -0.22
C GLY A 877 28.36 -6.49 -1.18
N VAL A 878 27.92 -7.74 -1.25
CA VAL A 878 26.81 -8.21 -2.11
C VAL A 878 25.66 -8.69 -1.23
N GLU A 879 25.98 -9.48 -0.20
CA GLU A 879 25.04 -9.93 0.81
C GLU A 879 25.64 -9.81 2.22
N GLN A 880 24.78 -9.57 3.19
CA GLN A 880 25.20 -9.45 4.60
C GLN A 880 25.32 -10.83 5.28
N CYS A 881 24.64 -11.85 4.74
CA CYS A 881 24.62 -13.24 5.17
C CYS A 881 24.16 -14.14 4.00
N ASP A 882 24.31 -15.45 4.17
CA ASP A 882 23.72 -16.50 3.34
C ASP A 882 23.83 -17.83 4.12
N ASP A 883 22.70 -18.47 4.41
CA ASP A 883 22.61 -19.72 5.17
C ASP A 883 22.22 -20.93 4.32
N GLY A 884 22.31 -20.80 2.99
CA GLY A 884 22.16 -21.89 2.03
C GLY A 884 20.74 -22.41 1.89
N ASN A 885 19.75 -21.61 2.27
CA ASN A 885 18.36 -21.99 2.15
C ASN A 885 17.47 -20.78 1.79
N GLN A 886 16.16 -21.02 1.68
CA GLN A 886 15.16 -19.99 1.31
C GLN A 886 14.13 -19.73 2.43
N SER A 887 14.60 -19.77 3.68
CA SER A 887 13.82 -19.43 4.86
C SER A 887 14.02 -17.97 5.23
N ASN A 888 12.97 -17.35 5.78
CA ASN A 888 13.04 -16.02 6.42
C ASN A 888 13.04 -16.13 7.95
N ASN A 889 13.08 -17.35 8.51
CA ASN A 889 12.90 -17.63 9.95
C ASN A 889 14.21 -18.02 10.65
N ASP A 890 15.34 -17.65 10.05
CA ASP A 890 16.70 -17.94 10.44
C ASP A 890 17.58 -16.70 10.24
N ALA A 891 18.87 -16.84 10.48
CA ALA A 891 19.78 -15.71 10.60
C ALA A 891 19.92 -14.87 9.34
N CYS A 892 19.56 -15.44 8.20
CA CYS A 892 19.61 -14.77 6.94
C CYS A 892 18.23 -14.73 6.28
N LEU A 893 17.78 -13.54 5.91
CA LEU A 893 16.56 -13.40 5.14
C LEU A 893 16.77 -13.87 3.70
N ASN A 894 15.71 -14.23 2.99
CA ASN A 894 15.68 -14.52 1.55
C ASN A 894 16.12 -13.34 0.66
N THR A 895 16.32 -12.17 1.25
CA THR A 895 16.89 -10.98 0.61
C THR A 895 18.39 -10.84 0.88
N CYS A 896 18.99 -11.80 1.58
CA CYS A 896 20.40 -11.88 1.97
C CYS A 896 20.92 -10.65 2.70
N THR A 897 20.03 -10.17 3.56
CA THR A 897 20.28 -9.19 4.61
C THR A 897 20.25 -9.92 5.93
N ASN A 898 21.13 -9.54 6.87
CA ASN A 898 21.08 -10.08 8.21
C ASN A 898 19.68 -9.84 8.75
N ALA A 899 19.07 -10.88 9.26
CA ALA A 899 17.77 -10.76 9.86
C ALA A 899 17.90 -9.86 11.12
N THR A 900 16.95 -8.94 11.28
CA THR A 900 17.06 -7.83 12.24
C THR A 900 15.98 -7.94 13.29
N CYS A 901 16.41 -7.84 14.54
CA CYS A 901 15.55 -7.77 15.70
C CYS A 901 14.45 -6.69 15.56
N GLY A 902 13.20 -7.07 15.83
CA GLY A 902 12.01 -6.22 15.85
C GLY A 902 11.23 -6.18 14.53
N ASP A 903 11.43 -7.17 13.65
CA ASP A 903 10.77 -7.25 12.34
C ASP A 903 9.51 -8.13 12.32
N GLY A 904 9.17 -8.73 13.47
CA GLY A 904 7.96 -9.51 13.69
C GLY A 904 8.14 -11.01 13.46
N PHE A 905 9.37 -11.49 13.24
CA PHE A 905 9.65 -12.90 12.98
C PHE A 905 10.79 -13.44 13.84
N VAL A 906 10.48 -14.31 14.82
CA VAL A 906 11.51 -14.97 15.64
C VAL A 906 12.43 -15.85 14.79
N GLN A 907 13.67 -15.39 14.60
CA GLN A 907 14.70 -16.08 13.82
C GLN A 907 15.49 -17.07 14.68
N THR A 908 15.45 -18.36 14.30
CA THR A 908 16.04 -19.44 15.10
C THR A 908 17.56 -19.29 15.20
N GLY A 909 18.07 -18.98 16.39
CA GLY A 909 19.52 -18.88 16.67
C GLY A 909 20.12 -17.48 16.52
N VAL A 910 19.34 -16.48 16.09
CA VAL A 910 19.73 -15.06 16.10
C VAL A 910 19.11 -14.33 17.27
N GLU A 911 17.86 -14.65 17.58
CA GLU A 911 17.11 -14.02 18.64
C GLU A 911 16.29 -15.01 19.46
N ALA A 912 16.03 -14.65 20.70
CA ALA A 912 15.29 -15.49 21.63
C ALA A 912 13.76 -15.22 21.61
N CYS A 913 13.36 -14.09 21.02
CA CYS A 913 12.00 -13.57 20.84
C CYS A 913 12.03 -12.44 19.78
N ASP A 914 10.86 -12.03 19.26
CA ASP A 914 10.63 -10.85 18.42
C ASP A 914 9.10 -10.59 18.43
N ASP A 915 8.69 -9.39 18.82
CA ASP A 915 7.28 -8.96 18.90
C ASP A 915 6.95 -7.81 17.92
N GLY A 916 7.82 -7.57 16.95
CA GLY A 916 7.60 -6.70 15.79
C GLY A 916 7.48 -5.22 16.12
N ASN A 917 8.04 -4.78 17.26
CA ASN A 917 7.98 -3.39 17.67
C ASN A 917 9.31 -2.90 18.31
N GLN A 918 9.35 -1.64 18.77
CA GLN A 918 10.55 -0.99 19.34
C GLN A 918 10.35 -0.59 20.81
N ILE A 919 9.56 -1.35 21.57
CA ILE A 919 9.28 -1.12 22.98
C ILE A 919 10.14 -2.11 23.79
N ASP A 920 10.92 -1.62 24.77
CA ASP A 920 11.86 -2.49 25.51
C ASP A 920 11.20 -3.25 26.69
N ASN A 921 9.95 -2.95 27.03
CA ASN A 921 9.29 -3.40 28.25
C ASN A 921 8.04 -4.29 28.03
N ASP A 922 7.98 -5.01 26.91
CA ASP A 922 6.92 -5.96 26.58
C ASP A 922 7.47 -7.38 26.36
N GLU A 923 6.92 -8.14 25.39
CA GLU A 923 7.16 -9.59 25.28
C GLU A 923 8.59 -9.91 24.81
N CYS A 924 9.26 -8.95 24.17
CA CYS A 924 10.65 -9.02 23.77
C CYS A 924 11.37 -7.69 23.96
N ARG A 925 12.67 -7.70 24.28
CA ARG A 925 13.46 -6.46 24.31
C ARG A 925 13.85 -6.05 22.90
N ASN A 926 14.17 -4.77 22.68
CA ASN A 926 14.62 -4.23 21.39
C ASN A 926 16.00 -4.74 20.95
N ASN A 927 16.69 -5.49 21.81
CA ASN A 927 17.92 -6.23 21.48
C ASN A 927 17.66 -7.74 21.24
N CYS A 928 16.39 -8.14 21.20
CA CYS A 928 15.85 -9.47 20.97
C CYS A 928 16.40 -10.57 21.89
N SER A 929 16.77 -10.13 23.09
CA SER A 929 16.93 -11.01 24.23
C SER A 929 15.61 -11.07 24.99
N ARG A 930 15.36 -12.22 25.63
CA ARG A 930 14.20 -12.36 26.49
C ARG A 930 14.32 -11.36 27.65
N PRO A 931 13.25 -10.61 27.95
CA PRO A 931 13.21 -9.79 29.15
C PRO A 931 13.45 -10.68 30.37
N GLY A 932 14.29 -10.22 31.29
CA GLY A 932 14.55 -10.93 32.52
C GLY A 932 15.42 -10.16 33.48
N CYS A 933 15.23 -10.43 34.76
CA CYS A 933 15.80 -9.63 35.82
C CYS A 933 17.32 -9.39 35.76
N GLY A 934 17.70 -8.14 36.00
CA GLY A 934 19.08 -7.68 36.14
C GLY A 934 19.66 -7.18 34.82
N ASP A 935 18.80 -6.63 33.97
CA ASP A 935 19.11 -6.34 32.57
C ASP A 935 19.04 -4.85 32.18
N GLY A 936 18.68 -4.01 33.15
CA GLY A 936 18.68 -2.56 33.11
C GLY A 936 17.34 -1.96 32.69
N VAL A 937 16.33 -2.78 32.42
CA VAL A 937 15.01 -2.34 31.93
C VAL A 937 13.90 -2.86 32.83
N LEU A 938 13.17 -1.97 33.49
CA LEU A 938 12.06 -2.36 34.36
C LEU A 938 10.86 -2.93 33.57
N GLN A 939 10.62 -4.23 33.68
CA GLN A 939 9.55 -4.92 32.96
C GLN A 939 8.24 -5.06 33.77
N PRO A 940 7.08 -5.29 33.12
CA PRO A 940 5.81 -5.51 33.80
C PRO A 940 5.84 -6.75 34.71
N GLY A 941 5.98 -6.53 36.02
CA GLY A 941 6.08 -7.59 37.03
C GLY A 941 7.35 -7.53 37.88
N GLU A 942 8.33 -6.72 37.49
CA GLU A 942 9.54 -6.44 38.25
C GLU A 942 9.32 -5.23 39.19
N ALA A 943 9.81 -5.31 40.42
CA ALA A 943 9.73 -4.20 41.39
C ALA A 943 10.95 -3.26 41.28
N CYS A 944 12.07 -3.77 40.77
CA CYS A 944 13.32 -3.06 40.47
C CYS A 944 14.06 -3.79 39.36
N ASP A 945 15.00 -3.11 38.68
CA ASP A 945 16.03 -3.72 37.84
C ASP A 945 17.21 -2.74 37.78
N ASP A 946 18.40 -3.16 38.22
CA ASP A 946 19.62 -2.34 38.28
C ASP A 946 20.71 -2.78 37.30
N GLY A 947 20.35 -3.61 36.32
CA GLY A 947 21.23 -3.99 35.22
C GLY A 947 22.36 -4.93 35.58
N ASN A 948 22.26 -5.64 36.71
CA ASN A 948 23.22 -6.68 37.06
C ASN A 948 22.55 -7.87 37.79
N GLN A 949 23.27 -8.98 37.97
CA GLN A 949 22.76 -10.20 38.63
C GLN A 949 23.30 -10.37 40.06
N SER A 950 23.73 -9.28 40.69
CA SER A 950 24.13 -9.28 42.08
C SER A 950 22.89 -9.42 42.94
N ASN A 951 23.02 -10.16 44.04
CA ASN A 951 22.04 -10.08 45.13
C ASN A 951 22.50 -9.12 46.22
N ASP A 952 23.71 -8.56 46.08
CA ASP A 952 24.41 -7.82 47.12
C ASP A 952 24.21 -6.28 47.03
N ASP A 953 23.25 -5.84 46.20
CA ASP A 953 22.87 -4.44 45.99
C ASP A 953 21.34 -4.26 46.10
N GLY A 954 20.83 -3.10 45.67
CA GLY A 954 19.44 -2.68 45.92
C GLY A 954 18.37 -3.49 45.20
N CYS A 955 18.74 -4.37 44.25
CA CYS A 955 17.81 -5.20 43.52
C CYS A 955 18.28 -6.65 43.47
N LEU A 956 17.46 -7.57 44.00
CA LEU A 956 17.76 -9.00 43.89
C LEU A 956 17.70 -9.47 42.44
N ASN A 957 18.42 -10.54 42.11
CA ASN A 957 18.34 -11.23 40.80
C ASN A 957 16.97 -11.86 40.49
N THR A 958 16.00 -11.73 41.41
CA THR A 958 14.57 -12.05 41.22
C THR A 958 13.71 -10.80 41.01
N CYS A 959 14.31 -9.62 40.91
CA CYS A 959 13.70 -8.31 40.64
C CYS A 959 12.68 -7.89 41.69
N ILE A 960 13.09 -8.17 42.92
CA ILE A 960 12.44 -7.74 44.14
C ILE A 960 13.43 -6.78 44.80
N VAL A 961 12.93 -5.67 45.32
CA VAL A 961 13.75 -4.70 46.05
C VAL A 961 14.35 -5.41 47.26
N ALA A 962 15.66 -5.31 47.43
CA ALA A 962 16.36 -5.83 48.59
C ALA A 962 15.74 -5.27 49.88
N SER A 963 15.59 -6.12 50.88
CA SER A 963 14.93 -5.78 52.14
C SER A 963 15.63 -6.44 53.32
N CYS A 964 15.89 -5.65 54.37
CA CYS A 964 16.50 -6.10 55.62
C CYS A 964 15.81 -7.35 56.20
N GLY A 965 16.60 -8.38 56.54
CA GLY A 965 16.14 -9.65 57.10
C GLY A 965 15.95 -10.76 56.06
N ASP A 966 16.59 -10.65 54.89
CA ASP A 966 16.52 -11.63 53.81
C ASP A 966 17.74 -12.57 53.74
N GLY A 967 18.69 -12.39 54.66
CA GLY A 967 19.85 -13.26 54.89
C GLY A 967 21.08 -12.87 54.08
N PHE A 968 21.12 -11.66 53.49
CA PHE A 968 22.23 -11.20 52.66
C PHE A 968 22.75 -9.84 53.14
N VAL A 969 24.02 -9.79 53.59
CA VAL A 969 24.66 -8.53 54.01
C VAL A 969 25.21 -7.78 52.80
N ARG A 970 24.68 -6.58 52.55
CA ARG A 970 24.97 -5.76 51.36
C ARG A 970 25.79 -4.52 51.68
N THR A 971 27.00 -4.44 51.12
CA THR A 971 27.94 -3.36 51.40
C THR A 971 27.39 -1.99 50.98
N GLY A 972 27.09 -1.13 51.96
CA GLY A 972 26.58 0.22 51.74
C GLY A 972 25.04 0.33 51.71
N VAL A 973 24.32 -0.79 51.90
CA VAL A 973 22.86 -0.84 52.07
C VAL A 973 22.51 -1.29 53.50
N GLU A 974 23.20 -2.29 54.05
CA GLU A 974 23.06 -2.78 55.43
C GLU A 974 24.42 -3.16 56.06
N GLU A 975 24.56 -3.02 57.39
CA GLU A 975 25.78 -3.40 58.12
C GLU A 975 25.75 -4.87 58.59
N CYS A 976 24.56 -5.45 58.79
CA CYS A 976 24.32 -6.85 59.13
C CYS A 976 22.96 -7.33 58.54
N ASP A 977 22.74 -8.65 58.46
CA ASP A 977 21.47 -9.32 58.11
C ASP A 977 21.57 -10.80 58.52
N ASP A 978 20.75 -11.24 59.48
CA ASP A 978 20.70 -12.62 60.00
C ASP A 978 19.47 -13.42 59.51
N GLY A 979 18.79 -12.91 58.48
CA GLY A 979 17.68 -13.58 57.82
C GLY A 979 16.36 -13.54 58.60
N ASN A 980 16.23 -12.63 59.55
CA ASN A 980 14.98 -12.44 60.29
C ASN A 980 14.75 -10.95 60.69
N GLN A 981 13.78 -10.68 61.58
CA GLN A 981 13.40 -9.33 62.05
C GLN A 981 13.32 -9.28 63.58
N ASP A 982 14.19 -10.01 64.27
CA ASP A 982 14.23 -10.12 65.73
C ASP A 982 15.28 -9.15 66.28
N ASP A 983 14.87 -8.08 66.96
CA ASP A 983 15.81 -7.11 67.54
C ASP A 983 16.70 -7.66 68.68
N THR A 984 16.58 -8.95 69.01
CA THR A 984 17.27 -9.57 70.16
C THR A 984 18.42 -10.52 69.79
N ASP A 985 18.78 -10.61 68.51
CA ASP A 985 19.94 -11.35 68.04
C ASP A 985 21.01 -10.44 67.40
N GLU A 986 21.80 -10.92 66.44
CA GLU A 986 23.02 -10.24 66.00
C GLU A 986 22.74 -8.96 65.17
N CYS A 987 21.50 -8.73 64.72
CA CYS A 987 21.11 -7.60 63.88
C CYS A 987 19.73 -6.99 64.24
N VAL A 988 19.63 -5.67 64.43
CA VAL A 988 18.34 -5.01 64.75
C VAL A 988 17.51 -4.67 63.50
N GLU A 989 16.20 -4.36 63.62
CA GLU A 989 15.18 -4.09 62.55
C GLU A 989 15.61 -3.00 61.53
N GLY A 990 16.68 -2.24 61.84
CA GLY A 990 17.32 -1.26 60.95
C GLY A 990 18.56 -1.75 60.19
N CYS A 991 18.92 -3.03 60.29
CA CYS A 991 20.10 -3.65 59.70
C CYS A 991 21.43 -2.98 60.10
N VAL A 992 21.54 -2.71 61.41
CA VAL A 992 22.71 -2.13 62.08
C VAL A 992 23.21 -3.15 63.10
N GLU A 993 24.53 -3.30 63.27
CA GLU A 993 25.06 -4.23 64.27
C GLU A 993 24.56 -3.85 65.68
N ALA A 994 24.14 -4.87 66.44
CA ALA A 994 23.72 -4.73 67.82
C ALA A 994 24.78 -4.00 68.66
N ALA A 995 24.35 -2.98 69.42
CA ALA A 995 25.27 -2.11 70.13
C ALA A 995 24.77 -1.81 71.55
N CYS A 996 25.66 -1.98 72.52
CA CYS A 996 25.40 -1.67 73.92
C CYS A 996 24.75 -0.29 74.12
N GLY A 997 23.55 -0.28 74.72
CA GLY A 997 22.73 0.89 75.00
C GLY A 997 21.67 1.19 73.92
N ASP A 998 21.32 0.23 73.06
CA ASP A 998 20.35 0.38 71.96
C ASP A 998 18.90 0.08 72.36
N GLY A 999 18.68 -0.43 73.57
CA GLY A 999 17.35 -0.68 74.15
C GLY A 999 16.87 -2.13 74.06
N PHE A 1000 17.65 -3.03 73.48
CA PHE A 1000 17.37 -4.47 73.41
C PHE A 1000 18.47 -5.23 74.14
N VAL A 1001 18.19 -6.45 74.65
CA VAL A 1001 19.22 -7.29 75.30
C VAL A 1001 19.48 -8.48 74.39
N GLN A 1002 20.67 -8.54 73.78
CA GLN A 1002 20.98 -9.62 72.84
C GLN A 1002 21.67 -10.83 73.52
N GLU A 1003 21.07 -12.03 73.37
CA GLU A 1003 21.51 -13.24 74.07
C GLU A 1003 22.92 -13.68 73.63
N GLY A 1004 23.92 -13.48 74.52
CA GLY A 1004 25.31 -13.89 74.28
C GLY A 1004 26.23 -12.80 73.72
N VAL A 1005 25.69 -11.62 73.40
CA VAL A 1005 26.45 -10.42 73.01
C VAL A 1005 26.62 -9.49 74.22
N GLU A 1006 25.58 -9.34 75.05
CA GLU A 1006 25.58 -8.49 76.24
C GLU A 1006 24.75 -9.06 77.41
N ASP A 1007 25.11 -8.70 78.65
CA ASP A 1007 24.47 -9.23 79.87
C ASP A 1007 23.25 -8.39 80.32
N CYS A 1008 23.13 -7.15 79.83
CA CYS A 1008 22.03 -6.21 80.09
C CYS A 1008 22.08 -5.06 79.07
N ASP A 1009 20.99 -4.30 78.98
CA ASP A 1009 20.89 -3.04 78.23
C ASP A 1009 19.85 -2.15 78.94
N ASP A 1010 20.19 -0.88 79.18
CA ASP A 1010 19.29 0.11 79.80
C ASP A 1010 19.03 1.34 78.90
N GLY A 1011 19.21 1.17 77.60
CA GLY A 1011 18.92 2.14 76.54
C GLY A 1011 19.90 3.31 76.48
N ASN A 1012 21.06 3.20 77.14
CA ASN A 1012 22.14 4.17 77.05
C ASN A 1012 23.51 3.57 77.45
N THR A 1013 24.60 4.36 77.37
CA THR A 1013 25.97 3.92 77.72
C THR A 1013 26.54 4.58 78.99
N THR A 1014 25.66 5.09 79.86
CA THR A 1014 26.06 5.59 81.18
C THR A 1014 26.37 4.39 82.08
N SER A 1015 27.27 4.56 83.06
CA SER A 1015 27.55 3.52 84.05
C SER A 1015 26.97 3.94 85.40
N GLY A 1016 26.35 3.01 86.13
CA GLY A 1016 25.74 3.22 87.44
C GLY A 1016 24.21 3.29 87.45
N ASP A 1017 23.53 3.13 86.31
CA ASP A 1017 22.07 3.27 86.15
C ASP A 1017 21.30 1.97 85.84
N GLY A 1018 22.00 0.85 85.71
CA GLY A 1018 21.39 -0.47 85.53
C GLY A 1018 22.29 -1.42 84.76
N CYS A 1019 22.96 -0.87 83.75
CA CYS A 1019 23.95 -1.55 82.94
C CYS A 1019 25.22 -0.70 82.81
N SER A 1020 26.39 -1.31 82.65
CA SER A 1020 27.63 -0.55 82.44
C SER A 1020 27.74 -0.06 81.00
N ALA A 1021 28.63 0.89 80.71
CA ALA A 1021 28.94 1.35 79.34
C ALA A 1021 29.48 0.26 78.38
N THR A 1022 29.77 -0.95 78.89
CA THR A 1022 30.19 -2.13 78.12
C THR A 1022 29.23 -3.30 78.33
N CYS A 1023 27.99 -2.99 78.69
CA CYS A 1023 26.86 -3.91 78.84
C CYS A 1023 27.09 -5.16 79.69
N SER A 1024 27.84 -4.96 80.78
CA SER A 1024 27.99 -5.90 81.89
C SER A 1024 27.04 -5.53 83.02
N SER A 1025 26.35 -6.53 83.59
CA SER A 1025 25.40 -6.32 84.70
C SER A 1025 26.07 -5.74 85.94
N GLU A 1026 25.68 -4.51 86.30
CA GLU A 1026 26.13 -3.82 87.50
C GLU A 1026 25.33 -4.30 88.71
N GLY A 1027 25.59 -5.53 89.16
CA GLY A 1027 24.85 -6.15 90.25
C GLY A 1027 24.92 -5.34 91.56
N GLN A 1028 23.78 -4.80 92.02
CA GLN A 1028 23.09 -5.08 93.31
C GLN A 1028 22.14 -3.94 93.74
N GLY A 1029 20.86 -4.28 93.97
CA GLY A 1029 20.15 -3.81 95.18
C GLY A 1029 18.69 -3.32 95.07
N GLY A 1030 17.72 -4.25 95.18
CA GLY A 1030 16.66 -4.11 96.18
C GLY A 1030 15.26 -3.54 95.80
N ALA A 1031 14.31 -4.46 95.77
CA ALA A 1031 12.97 -4.40 96.41
C ALA A 1031 11.74 -3.84 95.66
N GLY A 1032 10.83 -4.78 95.33
CA GLY A 1032 9.36 -4.66 95.39
C GLY A 1032 8.70 -3.99 94.19
N GLY A 1033 7.66 -4.49 93.54
CA GLY A 1033 6.71 -5.55 93.82
C GLY A 1033 5.40 -5.20 93.09
N GLY A 1034 4.63 -6.20 92.65
CA GLY A 1034 3.20 -6.03 92.40
C GLY A 1034 2.72 -5.98 90.93
N SER A 1035 2.25 -7.14 90.46
CA SER A 1035 0.91 -7.35 89.89
C SER A 1035 0.29 -6.35 88.89
N GLY A 1036 0.05 -6.84 87.68
CA GLY A 1036 -1.30 -7.02 87.15
C GLY A 1036 -1.83 -6.02 86.11
N GLY A 1037 -2.34 -6.57 85.00
CA GLY A 1037 -3.63 -6.15 84.45
C GLY A 1037 -3.64 -5.26 83.20
N SER A 1038 -3.89 -5.91 82.05
CA SER A 1038 -4.96 -5.60 81.08
C SER A 1038 -5.24 -4.16 80.60
N GLY A 1039 -5.12 -3.99 79.28
CA GLY A 1039 -6.23 -3.54 78.41
C GLY A 1039 -6.34 -2.05 78.11
N GLY A 1040 -6.88 -1.74 76.93
CA GLY A 1040 -7.60 -0.48 76.71
C GLY A 1040 -7.40 0.18 75.35
N GLU A 1041 -8.45 0.10 74.54
CA GLU A 1041 -8.66 0.73 73.24
C GLU A 1041 -8.60 2.28 73.23
N GLY A 1042 -8.46 2.84 72.03
CA GLY A 1042 -9.44 3.80 71.54
C GLY A 1042 -8.94 5.19 71.12
N GLY A 1043 -9.17 5.52 69.84
CA GLY A 1043 -10.07 6.63 69.52
C GLY A 1043 -9.53 7.89 68.82
N LEU A 1044 -9.95 8.03 67.55
CA LEU A 1044 -10.60 9.20 66.91
C LEU A 1044 -9.84 10.54 66.74
N GLY A 1045 -9.95 11.12 65.53
CA GLY A 1045 -10.22 12.57 65.41
C GLY A 1045 -9.64 13.35 64.23
N ALA A 1046 -10.38 13.37 63.11
CA ALA A 1046 -10.75 14.51 62.25
C ALA A 1046 -9.77 15.69 61.92
N GLY A 1047 -9.53 15.88 60.61
CA GLY A 1047 -10.04 17.03 59.82
C GLY A 1047 -9.25 18.35 59.76
N GLY A 1048 -9.10 18.91 58.55
CA GLY A 1048 -8.90 20.37 58.35
C GLY A 1048 -8.05 20.77 57.14
N ALA A 1049 -8.59 21.65 56.29
CA ALA A 1049 -8.07 22.07 54.99
C ALA A 1049 -7.41 23.46 54.97
N GLY A 1050 -6.59 23.73 53.92
CA GLY A 1050 -6.56 25.01 53.20
C GLY A 1050 -5.33 25.92 53.36
N GLY A 1051 -4.86 26.52 52.24
CA GLY A 1051 -4.08 27.77 52.23
C GLY A 1051 -3.07 27.92 51.08
N ALA A 1052 -3.14 29.03 50.33
CA ALA A 1052 -2.40 29.34 49.11
C ALA A 1052 -1.43 30.55 49.25
N GLY A 1053 -0.40 30.61 48.37
CA GLY A 1053 0.10 31.84 47.71
C GLY A 1053 1.27 32.65 48.33
N GLY A 1054 2.22 33.07 47.47
CA GLY A 1054 3.16 34.19 47.72
C GLY A 1054 4.38 34.26 46.78
N GLU A 1055 4.54 35.35 46.02
CA GLU A 1055 5.63 35.68 45.07
C GLU A 1055 6.83 36.45 45.70
N GLY A 1056 7.96 36.56 44.95
CA GLY A 1056 8.91 37.69 45.03
C GLY A 1056 10.38 37.37 44.65
N GLY A 1057 10.95 38.05 43.64
CA GLY A 1057 12.32 37.83 43.11
C GLY A 1057 13.40 38.87 43.48
N LEU A 1058 14.61 38.73 42.87
CA LEU A 1058 15.58 39.75 42.37
C LEU A 1058 17.08 39.31 42.46
N GLY A 1059 17.83 39.43 41.34
CA GLY A 1059 19.12 40.18 41.27
C GLY A 1059 20.52 39.49 41.19
N ALA A 1060 21.34 40.02 40.25
CA ALA A 1060 22.83 39.96 40.07
C ALA A 1060 23.45 38.72 39.36
N GLY A 1061 24.49 38.76 38.50
CA GLY A 1061 25.37 39.81 37.96
C GLY A 1061 26.82 39.28 37.68
N GLY A 1062 27.21 39.09 36.41
CA GLY A 1062 28.53 39.35 35.75
C GLY A 1062 29.86 38.62 36.07
N ALA A 1063 30.54 38.12 35.01
CA ALA A 1063 32.00 38.17 34.64
C ALA A 1063 32.35 36.97 33.69
N GLY A 1064 32.90 37.08 32.46
CA GLY A 1064 34.27 37.47 32.02
C GLY A 1064 35.22 36.24 32.04
N GLY A 1065 36.00 35.80 31.04
CA GLY A 1065 36.42 36.23 29.69
C GLY A 1065 37.40 35.17 29.09
N ASP A 1066 38.04 35.51 27.96
CA ASP A 1066 39.13 34.84 27.19
C ASP A 1066 38.71 33.75 26.17
N GLY A 1067 39.12 33.72 24.89
CA GLY A 1067 40.03 34.54 24.08
C GLY A 1067 40.75 33.66 23.02
N LEU A 1068 41.04 34.24 21.84
CA LEU A 1068 41.86 33.74 20.69
C LEU A 1068 41.10 32.92 19.61
N GLY A 1069 41.14 33.23 18.30
CA GLY A 1069 41.80 34.28 17.51
C GLY A 1069 41.96 33.88 16.03
N GLY A 1070 41.74 34.82 15.09
CA GLY A 1070 42.19 34.83 13.68
C GLY A 1070 41.27 34.13 12.66
N VAL A 1071 40.49 34.76 11.77
CA VAL A 1071 40.56 35.96 10.90
C VAL A 1071 41.36 35.80 9.60
N GLY A 1072 40.61 35.95 8.48
CA GLY A 1072 41.03 36.36 7.12
C GLY A 1072 39.95 35.87 6.14
N GLY A 1073 38.99 36.66 5.61
CA GLY A 1073 39.04 38.04 5.10
C GLY A 1073 39.78 38.04 3.76
N SER A 1074 39.29 38.51 2.61
CA SER A 1074 38.06 39.22 2.21
C SER A 1074 38.22 39.61 0.73
N GLY A 1075 37.11 39.70 -0.03
CA GLY A 1075 36.96 40.51 -1.25
C GLY A 1075 37.56 39.94 -2.54
N GLY A 1076 36.97 40.10 -3.73
CA GLY A 1076 35.85 40.92 -4.16
C GLY A 1076 36.11 41.43 -5.58
N GLN A 1077 35.08 41.33 -6.43
CA GLN A 1077 34.81 42.07 -7.68
C GLN A 1077 35.63 41.78 -8.96
N GLY A 1078 34.88 41.71 -10.08
CA GLY A 1078 35.26 42.39 -11.31
C GLY A 1078 35.03 41.66 -12.63
N ASP A 1079 33.82 41.83 -13.18
CA ASP A 1079 33.47 42.12 -14.58
C ASP A 1079 33.83 41.19 -15.75
N GLY A 1080 32.85 41.05 -16.67
CA GLY A 1080 33.15 40.97 -18.11
C GLY A 1080 32.35 39.96 -18.94
N ASP A 1081 31.05 40.21 -19.13
CA ASP A 1081 30.39 40.35 -20.44
C ASP A 1081 30.55 39.30 -21.58
N VAL A 1082 29.37 38.78 -21.98
CA VAL A 1082 28.77 38.83 -23.34
C VAL A 1082 28.81 37.57 -24.25
N GLU A 1083 27.56 37.14 -24.56
CA GLU A 1083 27.01 36.50 -25.79
C GLU A 1083 27.56 35.12 -26.23
N ASP A 1084 26.82 34.22 -26.89
CA ASP A 1084 25.40 33.93 -27.13
C ASP A 1084 25.41 32.53 -27.83
N ASP A 1085 24.23 31.95 -28.04
CA ASP A 1085 23.92 30.90 -29.02
C ASP A 1085 24.26 29.42 -28.73
N GLY A 1086 23.20 28.69 -28.38
CA GLY A 1086 22.59 27.77 -29.35
C GLY A 1086 23.12 26.33 -29.47
N GLY A 1087 22.18 25.37 -29.39
CA GLY A 1087 22.28 24.14 -30.20
C GLY A 1087 22.11 22.81 -29.47
N CYS A 1088 20.88 22.28 -29.48
CA CYS A 1088 20.61 20.83 -29.43
C CYS A 1088 21.26 20.10 -30.62
N GLY A 1089 21.63 18.83 -30.44
CA GLY A 1089 22.01 17.98 -31.58
C GLY A 1089 22.34 16.54 -31.18
N CYS A 1090 21.32 15.68 -31.20
CA CYS A 1090 21.50 14.23 -31.28
C CYS A 1090 22.21 13.83 -32.59
N ARG A 1091 23.05 12.79 -32.54
CA ARG A 1091 23.38 11.95 -33.70
C ARG A 1091 23.16 10.48 -33.36
N ALA A 1092 22.03 9.95 -33.83
CA ALA A 1092 22.00 8.65 -34.51
C ALA A 1092 22.47 8.89 -35.97
N ALA A 1093 22.85 7.95 -36.83
CA ALA A 1093 22.51 6.55 -37.00
C ALA A 1093 23.42 5.93 -38.10
N GLY A 1094 23.23 4.63 -38.35
CA GLY A 1094 23.45 3.99 -39.66
C GLY A 1094 24.26 2.69 -39.58
N SER A 1095 23.95 1.59 -40.25
CA SER A 1095 23.04 1.37 -41.40
C SER A 1095 22.90 -0.13 -41.70
N GLU A 1096 21.66 -0.53 -42.03
CA GLU A 1096 21.17 -1.52 -43.03
C GLU A 1096 21.97 -2.77 -43.51
N ARG A 1097 21.31 -3.95 -43.63
CA ARG A 1097 20.65 -4.53 -44.85
C ARG A 1097 20.33 -6.05 -44.67
N GLY A 1098 19.22 -6.52 -45.29
CA GLY A 1098 18.72 -7.92 -45.33
C GLY A 1098 19.55 -8.88 -46.22
N PRO A 1099 19.10 -10.10 -46.64
CA PRO A 1099 17.77 -10.39 -47.25
C PRO A 1099 17.19 -11.85 -47.11
N GLN A 1100 16.08 -12.12 -47.84
CA GLN A 1100 15.47 -13.42 -48.29
C GLN A 1100 14.44 -14.10 -47.37
N GLY A 1101 13.30 -14.66 -47.82
CA GLY A 1101 12.65 -14.79 -49.13
C GLY A 1101 11.43 -15.76 -49.08
N SER A 1102 10.47 -15.57 -50.01
CA SER A 1102 9.43 -16.54 -50.48
C SER A 1102 8.26 -16.92 -49.53
N ALA A 1103 7.04 -17.29 -49.95
CA ALA A 1103 6.17 -17.12 -51.12
C ALA A 1103 4.81 -17.85 -50.81
N LEU A 1104 3.69 -17.33 -51.35
CA LEU A 1104 2.47 -18.01 -51.84
C LEU A 1104 1.45 -18.78 -50.92
N LEU A 1105 0.17 -18.37 -51.07
CA LEU A 1105 -1.09 -19.14 -51.22
C LEU A 1105 -1.65 -20.01 -50.06
N LEU A 1106 -2.88 -19.76 -49.58
CA LEU A 1106 -4.16 -20.32 -50.10
C LEU A 1106 -5.36 -20.11 -49.14
N LEU A 1107 -6.53 -19.92 -49.76
CA LEU A 1107 -7.88 -19.91 -49.17
C LEU A 1107 -8.38 -21.30 -48.76
N GLY A 1108 -9.27 -21.33 -47.76
CA GLY A 1108 -10.20 -22.43 -47.43
C GLY A 1108 -10.58 -22.34 -45.95
N GLY A 1109 -11.81 -22.12 -45.52
CA GLY A 1109 -13.08 -22.64 -46.01
C GLY A 1109 -13.61 -23.60 -44.95
N LEU A 1110 -14.65 -23.22 -44.19
CA LEU A 1110 -15.39 -24.18 -43.37
C LEU A 1110 -16.89 -23.87 -43.39
N ALA A 1111 -17.62 -24.74 -44.06
CA ALA A 1111 -19.05 -24.96 -43.90
C ALA A 1111 -19.24 -26.44 -43.53
N ALA A 1112 -20.44 -26.74 -43.01
CA ALA A 1112 -21.01 -28.06 -42.75
C ALA A 1112 -20.72 -28.63 -41.34
N LEU A 1113 -21.67 -29.22 -40.59
CA LEU A 1113 -23.06 -29.59 -40.90
C LEU A 1113 -23.73 -30.17 -39.62
N MET A 1114 -25.06 -30.15 -39.64
CA MET A 1114 -26.03 -31.07 -38.99
C MET A 1114 -26.13 -31.08 -37.45
N ALA A 1115 -27.25 -30.66 -36.85
CA ALA A 1115 -28.63 -31.16 -36.91
C ALA A 1115 -28.87 -32.48 -36.15
N ARG A 1116 -29.62 -32.43 -35.04
CA ARG A 1116 -31.06 -32.80 -34.98
C ARG A 1116 -31.54 -33.05 -33.54
N ARG A 1117 -32.63 -32.35 -33.19
CA ARG A 1117 -33.89 -32.82 -32.58
C ARG A 1117 -33.84 -33.87 -31.44
N ARG A 1118 -34.40 -33.50 -30.27
CA ARG A 1118 -35.78 -33.78 -29.77
C ARG A 1118 -35.87 -33.23 -28.33
N ARG A 1119 -36.69 -32.23 -28.02
CA ARG A 1119 -38.13 -32.23 -27.63
C ARG A 1119 -38.49 -33.03 -26.36
N VAL A 1120 -39.02 -32.28 -25.37
CA VAL A 1120 -40.16 -32.57 -24.45
C VAL A 1120 -39.72 -33.37 -23.18
N LYS A 1121 -39.99 -33.01 -21.91
CA LYS A 1121 -41.24 -32.56 -21.27
C LYS A 1121 -41.03 -32.20 -19.76
N LEU A 1122 -41.81 -31.23 -19.27
CA LEU A 1122 -42.43 -31.03 -17.94
C LEU A 1122 -41.65 -31.18 -16.60
N ALA A 1123 -41.69 -30.05 -15.87
CA ALA A 1123 -42.22 -29.84 -14.50
C ALA A 1123 -41.60 -30.58 -13.30
N ALA A 1124 -40.90 -29.81 -12.46
CA ALA A 1124 -41.27 -29.51 -11.07
C ALA A 1124 -40.60 -28.19 -10.67
#